data_AF-A0A2J8PUG0-F1
#
_entry.id   AF-A0A2J8PUG0-F1
#
_cell.length_a   1.000
_cell.length_b   1.000
_cell.length_c   1.000
_cell.angle_alpha   90.00
_cell.angle_beta   90.00
_cell.angle_gamma   90.00
#
_symmetry.space_group_name_H-M   'P 1'
#
loop_
_entity.id
_entity.type
_entity.pdbx_description
1 polymer ?
#
loop_
_entity_poly.entity_id
_entity_poly.type
_entity_poly.pdbx_seq_one_letter_code
_entity_poly.pdbx_strand_id
1 'polypeptide(L)'
;QIEKWKLKQKKKLERKKLIKDMKAKIRVDTIAKRRAELILERDKKRRENVVRDDEEISEEELEEDNDDIENILEDEFPKDEEEMSGEEDEEQETDAIERLRGELAEKFEADTHNLQIIQDELERYLIPIISVNGARKNHIVQYTLNMKLKPLVENRASIFEKCHPIPAPLAQKMLTFTYKYISSFGYWDPVKLSEGETIKPVENAENPIYPVIHRQYIYFLSSKETKEKFMKNPIKYIRQPKPKPTVPIRIIIVGPPKSGKTTVAKKITSEYGLKHLSIGGALRYVLNNHPETELALMLNWHLHKGMTAPDELAIQALELSLMESVCNTAGVVIDGYPVTKHQMNLLEARSIIPMVIFELSVPSKEIFKRLLLEKENEQRLPYPLHNSAQIIAVNNLKYRKNIDEIRQYYQEQHQNWYVIDGFHSKWWVWNEVIKNVQMVNKYMQTYLERIKAGKAACIDKLCITPQELLSRLGEFGQFCPVSLAESQELFDCSATDSLEFAAEFRGHYYKMSSQEKLNKFLENPELYVPPLAPHPLPSADMIPKRLTLSELKSRFPKCAELQGYCPVTYKDGNQRYEALVPGSINYALEYHNRIYICENKEKLQKFLRSPLKYWEQKLPHKLPPLREPILLTSLPLPGYLEQGIATSLIKAMNAAGCLKPKFPFLSIRRSALLYIALHLKAFNPKGSEYTRKKYKKKMEQFMESCELITYLGAKMTRKYKEPQFRAIDFDHKLKTFLSLRNIDPING
;
A
#
# COMPACT_ATOMS: atom_id res chain seq x y z
N GLN A 1 54.93 -25.77 -4.09
CA GLN A 1 55.88 -26.78 -3.57
C GLN A 1 57.06 -26.98 -4.50
N ILE A 2 56.85 -27.04 -5.82
CA ILE A 2 57.90 -27.13 -6.84
C ILE A 2 58.95 -26.02 -6.72
N GLU A 3 58.55 -24.76 -6.56
CA GLU A 3 59.51 -23.64 -6.38
C GLU A 3 60.43 -23.82 -5.16
N LYS A 4 59.91 -24.37 -4.05
CA LYS A 4 60.72 -24.66 -2.85
C LYS A 4 61.71 -25.80 -3.11
N TRP A 5 61.33 -26.80 -3.90
CA TRP A 5 62.23 -27.88 -4.32
C TRP A 5 63.35 -27.36 -5.23
N LYS A 6 63.02 -26.53 -6.25
CA LYS A 6 64.01 -25.88 -7.13
C LYS A 6 65.03 -25.06 -6.34
N LEU A 7 64.58 -24.29 -5.36
CA LEU A 7 65.45 -23.52 -4.48
C LEU A 7 66.41 -24.41 -3.66
N LYS A 8 65.94 -25.57 -3.21
CA LYS A 8 66.72 -26.53 -2.42
C LYS A 8 67.78 -27.22 -3.28
N GLN A 9 67.46 -27.59 -4.51
CA GLN A 9 68.43 -28.15 -5.46
C GLN A 9 69.52 -27.14 -5.83
N LYS A 10 69.14 -25.88 -6.11
CA LYS A 10 70.11 -24.82 -6.39
C LYS A 10 71.13 -24.64 -5.25
N LYS A 11 70.67 -24.64 -4.00
CA LYS A 11 71.55 -24.58 -2.81
C LYS A 11 72.46 -25.81 -2.66
N LYS A 12 71.99 -27.00 -3.05
CA LYS A 12 72.78 -28.24 -3.02
C LYS A 12 73.90 -28.18 -4.05
N LEU A 13 73.60 -27.70 -5.26
CA LEU A 13 74.55 -27.53 -6.35
C LEU A 13 75.62 -26.47 -6.03
N GLU A 14 75.21 -25.32 -5.46
CA GLU A 14 76.13 -24.28 -4.97
C GLU A 14 77.09 -24.82 -3.90
N ARG A 15 76.62 -25.64 -2.96
CA ARG A 15 77.48 -26.29 -1.94
C ARG A 15 78.45 -27.29 -2.54
N LYS A 16 78.02 -28.11 -3.49
CA LYS A 16 78.86 -29.12 -4.16
C LYS A 16 80.02 -28.44 -4.90
N LYS A 17 79.73 -27.33 -5.60
CA LYS A 17 80.74 -26.51 -6.28
C LYS A 17 81.77 -25.93 -5.31
N LEU A 18 81.31 -25.41 -4.17
CA LEU A 18 82.18 -24.83 -3.14
C LEU A 18 83.12 -25.87 -2.49
N ILE A 19 82.65 -27.10 -2.30
CA ILE A 19 83.46 -28.22 -1.80
C ILE A 19 84.50 -28.65 -2.84
N LYS A 20 84.13 -28.68 -4.12
CA LYS A 20 85.05 -29.00 -5.23
C LYS A 20 86.20 -27.99 -5.28
N ASP A 21 85.88 -26.70 -5.24
CA ASP A 21 86.87 -25.62 -5.24
C ASP A 21 87.82 -25.68 -4.02
N MET A 22 87.31 -26.07 -2.84
CA MET A 22 88.14 -26.27 -1.64
C MET A 22 89.09 -27.46 -1.78
N LYS A 23 88.61 -28.61 -2.27
CA LYS A 23 89.46 -29.80 -2.47
C LYS A 23 90.58 -29.52 -3.48
N ALA A 24 90.26 -28.84 -4.58
CA ALA A 24 91.25 -28.44 -5.58
C ALA A 24 92.36 -27.55 -4.97
N LYS A 25 92.02 -26.59 -4.11
CA LYS A 25 93.01 -25.75 -3.42
C LYS A 25 93.92 -26.55 -2.48
N ILE A 26 93.34 -27.43 -1.65
CA ILE A 26 94.10 -28.27 -0.73
C ILE A 26 95.11 -29.12 -1.51
N ARG A 27 94.67 -29.67 -2.64
CA ARG A 27 95.52 -30.51 -3.50
C ARG A 27 96.71 -29.75 -4.09
N VAL A 28 96.49 -28.54 -4.59
CA VAL A 28 97.58 -27.68 -5.10
C VAL A 28 98.59 -27.36 -3.99
N ASP A 29 98.11 -27.03 -2.78
CA ASP A 29 98.98 -26.74 -1.63
C ASP A 29 99.79 -27.96 -1.18
N THR A 30 99.23 -29.17 -1.23
CA THR A 30 99.94 -30.41 -0.88
C THR A 30 101.01 -30.78 -1.89
N ILE A 31 100.73 -30.63 -3.20
CA ILE A 31 101.70 -30.89 -4.27
C ILE A 31 102.89 -29.92 -4.13
N ALA A 32 102.63 -28.64 -3.85
CA ALA A 32 103.68 -27.64 -3.65
C ALA A 32 104.60 -27.97 -2.45
N LYS A 33 104.04 -28.45 -1.33
CA LYS A 33 104.83 -28.88 -0.17
C LYS A 33 105.69 -30.11 -0.47
N ARG A 34 105.11 -31.10 -1.16
CA ARG A 34 105.82 -32.35 -1.49
C ARG A 34 106.96 -32.12 -2.47
N ARG A 35 106.77 -31.23 -3.45
CA ARG A 35 107.83 -30.78 -4.37
C ARG A 35 109.03 -30.21 -3.61
N ALA A 36 108.78 -29.39 -2.59
CA ALA A 36 109.86 -28.81 -1.78
C ALA A 36 110.61 -29.86 -0.94
N GLU A 37 109.92 -30.89 -0.43
CA GLU A 37 110.55 -31.99 0.31
C GLU A 37 111.47 -32.84 -0.58
N LEU A 38 111.02 -33.19 -1.78
CA LEU A 38 111.79 -34.03 -2.72
C LEU A 38 113.09 -33.36 -3.16
N ILE A 39 113.06 -32.03 -3.36
CA ILE A 39 114.27 -31.23 -3.66
C ILE A 39 115.26 -31.30 -2.48
N LEU A 40 114.78 -31.19 -1.25
CA LEU A 40 115.62 -31.23 -0.03
C LEU A 40 116.24 -32.61 0.23
N GLU A 41 115.51 -33.71 -0.01
CA GLU A 41 116.03 -35.07 0.18
C GLU A 41 117.16 -35.41 -0.79
N ARG A 42 117.03 -35.01 -2.07
CA ARG A 42 118.06 -35.22 -3.10
C ARG A 42 119.31 -34.36 -2.86
N ASP A 43 119.13 -33.10 -2.45
CA ASP A 43 120.25 -32.22 -2.05
C ASP A 43 121.06 -32.79 -0.87
N LYS A 44 120.39 -33.44 0.08
CA LYS A 44 121.05 -34.07 1.22
C LYS A 44 121.83 -35.32 0.80
N LYS A 45 121.28 -36.17 -0.08
CA LYS A 45 121.99 -37.32 -0.67
C LYS A 45 123.21 -36.89 -1.48
N ARG A 46 123.11 -35.80 -2.25
CA ARG A 46 124.26 -35.22 -2.97
C ARG A 46 125.37 -34.77 -2.01
N ARG A 47 125.03 -34.12 -0.88
CA ARG A 47 126.04 -33.69 0.11
C ARG A 47 126.69 -34.85 0.88
N GLU A 48 126.01 -35.98 1.06
CA GLU A 48 126.56 -37.14 1.76
C GLU A 48 127.54 -37.97 0.90
N ASN A 49 127.47 -37.87 -0.44
CA ASN A 49 128.32 -38.64 -1.35
C ASN A 49 129.69 -38.02 -1.68
N VAL A 50 129.96 -36.75 -1.35
CA VAL A 50 131.19 -36.01 -1.75
C VAL A 50 132.44 -36.36 -0.90
N VAL A 51 132.48 -37.52 -0.20
CA VAL A 51 133.62 -37.90 0.67
C VAL A 51 134.47 -39.04 0.09
N ARG A 52 134.18 -39.58 -1.09
CA ARG A 52 135.04 -40.58 -1.76
C ARG A 52 135.07 -40.38 -3.28
N ASP A 53 136.28 -40.06 -3.75
CA ASP A 53 136.77 -39.86 -5.11
C ASP A 53 136.31 -38.59 -5.85
N ASP A 54 137.30 -37.73 -6.18
CA ASP A 54 137.17 -36.59 -7.09
C ASP A 54 136.91 -37.11 -8.52
N GLU A 55 135.65 -37.22 -8.92
CA GLU A 55 135.23 -37.11 -10.32
C GLU A 55 134.17 -36.00 -10.42
N GLU A 56 134.49 -34.92 -11.15
CA GLU A 56 133.59 -33.79 -11.40
C GLU A 56 132.36 -34.24 -12.19
N ILE A 57 131.17 -33.97 -11.65
CA ILE A 57 129.86 -34.22 -12.28
C ILE A 57 129.43 -33.02 -13.14
N SER A 58 128.90 -33.28 -14.34
CA SER A 58 128.46 -32.30 -15.35
C SER A 58 126.98 -31.87 -15.21
N GLU A 59 126.65 -30.71 -15.79
CA GLU A 59 125.33 -30.05 -15.71
C GLU A 59 124.14 -30.85 -16.30
N GLU A 60 124.38 -31.92 -17.09
CA GLU A 60 123.30 -32.78 -17.61
C GLU A 60 122.61 -33.59 -16.50
N GLU A 61 123.30 -33.94 -15.41
CA GLU A 61 122.71 -34.65 -14.27
C GLU A 61 121.75 -33.77 -13.42
N LEU A 62 121.71 -32.46 -13.64
CA LEU A 62 120.82 -31.54 -12.91
C LEU A 62 119.45 -31.37 -13.60
N GLU A 63 119.38 -31.53 -14.92
CA GLU A 63 118.13 -31.42 -15.68
C GLU A 63 117.31 -32.71 -15.60
N GLU A 64 117.95 -33.88 -15.68
CA GLU A 64 117.27 -35.17 -15.47
C GLU A 64 116.63 -35.26 -14.07
N ASP A 65 117.25 -34.63 -13.07
CA ASP A 65 116.74 -34.61 -11.70
C ASP A 65 115.45 -33.78 -11.51
N ASN A 66 115.21 -32.75 -12.31
CA ASN A 66 113.97 -31.97 -12.24
C ASN A 66 112.82 -32.70 -12.93
N ASP A 67 113.07 -33.30 -14.08
CA ASP A 67 112.06 -34.08 -14.81
C ASP A 67 111.65 -35.34 -14.02
N ASP A 68 112.59 -35.95 -13.29
CA ASP A 68 112.28 -37.02 -12.34
C ASP A 68 111.37 -36.56 -11.18
N ILE A 69 111.56 -35.34 -10.64
CA ILE A 69 110.71 -34.82 -9.56
C ILE A 69 109.29 -34.53 -10.07
N GLU A 70 109.14 -34.00 -11.28
CA GLU A 70 107.83 -33.74 -11.89
C GLU A 70 107.07 -35.06 -12.14
N ASN A 71 107.75 -36.09 -12.65
CA ASN A 71 107.17 -37.43 -12.84
C ASN A 71 106.74 -38.09 -11.51
N ILE A 72 107.55 -37.97 -10.45
CA ILE A 72 107.18 -38.49 -9.11
C ILE A 72 105.95 -37.77 -8.56
N LEU A 73 105.79 -36.46 -8.79
CA LEU A 73 104.63 -35.71 -8.33
C LEU A 73 103.35 -36.04 -9.12
N GLU A 74 103.46 -36.32 -10.42
CA GLU A 74 102.32 -36.77 -11.23
C GLU A 74 101.87 -38.19 -10.84
N ASP A 75 102.80 -39.07 -10.48
CA ASP A 75 102.51 -40.42 -9.97
C ASP A 75 101.98 -40.41 -8.51
N GLU A 76 102.51 -39.57 -7.61
CA GLU A 76 102.04 -39.47 -6.22
C GLU A 76 100.68 -38.76 -6.10
N PHE A 77 100.33 -37.85 -7.03
CA PHE A 77 99.06 -37.11 -7.03
C PHE A 77 98.31 -37.21 -8.37
N PRO A 78 97.82 -38.40 -8.75
CA PRO A 78 97.11 -38.61 -10.01
C PRO A 78 95.83 -37.78 -10.08
N LYS A 79 95.50 -37.19 -11.24
CA LYS A 79 94.24 -36.43 -11.45
C LYS A 79 93.04 -37.33 -11.14
N ASP A 80 92.46 -37.20 -9.94
CA ASP A 80 91.20 -37.83 -9.56
C ASP A 80 90.15 -37.76 -10.68
N GLU A 81 89.99 -38.85 -11.44
CA GLU A 81 88.88 -39.06 -12.38
C GLU A 81 87.53 -39.23 -11.66
N GLU A 82 87.55 -39.33 -10.33
CA GLU A 82 86.36 -39.41 -9.47
C GLU A 82 85.56 -38.10 -9.38
N GLU A 83 85.98 -37.02 -10.06
CA GLU A 83 85.18 -35.79 -10.14
C GLU A 83 84.05 -35.81 -11.19
N MET A 84 83.96 -36.86 -12.02
CA MET A 84 82.96 -36.97 -13.10
C MET A 84 81.84 -38.00 -12.83
N SER A 85 81.96 -38.87 -11.82
CA SER A 85 80.98 -39.95 -11.56
C SER A 85 79.86 -39.55 -10.59
N GLY A 86 79.86 -38.32 -10.06
CA GLY A 86 78.86 -37.86 -9.08
C GLY A 86 77.66 -37.12 -9.66
N GLU A 87 77.48 -37.05 -10.99
CA GLU A 87 76.39 -36.30 -11.64
C GLU A 87 75.09 -37.11 -11.84
N GLU A 88 75.09 -38.43 -11.62
CA GLU A 88 73.96 -39.30 -12.01
C GLU A 88 72.79 -39.35 -11.00
N ASP A 89 72.95 -38.85 -9.78
CA ASP A 89 71.93 -38.93 -8.71
C ASP A 89 71.26 -37.57 -8.37
N GLU A 90 70.92 -36.76 -9.37
CA GLU A 90 70.10 -35.56 -9.19
C GLU A 90 68.65 -35.81 -9.65
N GLU A 91 67.73 -35.91 -8.68
CA GLU A 91 66.27 -36.03 -8.90
C GLU A 91 65.83 -35.01 -9.96
N GLN A 92 65.27 -35.49 -11.08
CA GLN A 92 64.83 -34.61 -12.16
C GLN A 92 63.54 -33.89 -11.77
N GLU A 93 63.23 -32.75 -12.42
CA GLU A 93 62.02 -31.99 -12.12
C GLU A 93 60.75 -32.81 -12.35
N THR A 94 60.75 -33.71 -13.33
CA THR A 94 59.67 -34.66 -13.62
C THR A 94 59.41 -35.60 -12.45
N ASP A 95 60.47 -36.18 -11.89
CA ASP A 95 60.39 -37.16 -10.81
C ASP A 95 59.93 -36.48 -9.51
N ALA A 96 60.39 -35.25 -9.28
CA ALA A 96 59.93 -34.43 -8.16
C ALA A 96 58.45 -34.05 -8.28
N ILE A 97 57.94 -33.80 -9.50
CA ILE A 97 56.52 -33.54 -9.75
C ILE A 97 55.70 -34.79 -9.47
N GLU A 98 56.15 -35.97 -9.93
CA GLU A 98 55.46 -37.24 -9.68
C GLU A 98 55.42 -37.59 -8.19
N ARG A 99 56.53 -37.44 -7.46
CA ARG A 99 56.56 -37.64 -6.01
C ARG A 99 55.62 -36.67 -5.29
N LEU A 100 55.67 -35.38 -5.62
CA LEU A 100 54.77 -34.39 -5.00
C LEU A 100 53.30 -34.67 -5.32
N ARG A 101 53.01 -35.15 -6.53
CA ARG A 101 51.66 -35.57 -6.93
C ARG A 101 51.22 -36.81 -6.17
N GLY A 102 52.12 -37.77 -5.96
CA GLY A 102 51.92 -38.95 -5.10
C GLY A 102 51.61 -38.55 -3.66
N GLU A 103 52.45 -37.70 -3.05
CA GLU A 103 52.22 -37.17 -1.69
C GLU A 103 50.89 -36.41 -1.56
N LEU A 104 50.49 -35.66 -2.59
CA LEU A 104 49.20 -34.98 -2.65
C LEU A 104 48.04 -35.96 -2.79
N ALA A 105 48.20 -37.01 -3.59
CA ALA A 105 47.20 -38.06 -3.76
C ALA A 105 47.03 -38.86 -2.46
N GLU A 106 48.11 -39.28 -1.82
CA GLU A 106 48.08 -39.96 -0.51
C GLU A 106 47.41 -39.08 0.56
N LYS A 107 47.72 -37.78 0.61
CA LYS A 107 47.03 -36.85 1.51
C LYS A 107 45.56 -36.72 1.19
N PHE A 108 45.20 -36.64 -0.09
CA PHE A 108 43.82 -36.57 -0.51
C PHE A 108 43.05 -37.86 -0.15
N GLU A 109 43.66 -39.03 -0.33
CA GLU A 109 43.11 -40.31 0.08
C GLU A 109 42.96 -40.41 1.60
N ALA A 110 43.96 -39.97 2.37
CA ALA A 110 43.89 -39.92 3.82
C ALA A 110 42.77 -38.96 4.31
N ASP A 111 42.67 -37.76 3.72
CA ASP A 111 41.65 -36.77 4.06
C ASP A 111 40.25 -37.23 3.67
N THR A 112 40.09 -37.89 2.51
CA THR A 112 38.81 -38.46 2.09
C THR A 112 38.40 -39.63 2.98
N HIS A 113 39.35 -40.47 3.41
CA HIS A 113 39.11 -41.51 4.39
C HIS A 113 38.67 -40.95 5.75
N ASN A 114 39.37 -39.92 6.24
CA ASN A 114 38.99 -39.22 7.48
C ASN A 114 37.60 -38.59 7.39
N LEU A 115 37.28 -37.95 6.27
CA LEU A 115 35.95 -37.41 6.01
C LEU A 115 34.88 -38.51 5.98
N GLN A 116 35.18 -39.67 5.41
CA GLN A 116 34.26 -40.80 5.38
C GLN A 116 33.98 -41.32 6.79
N ILE A 117 35.01 -41.47 7.64
CA ILE A 117 34.84 -41.85 9.05
C ILE A 117 33.90 -40.89 9.77
N ILE A 118 34.11 -39.58 9.59
CA ILE A 118 33.26 -38.55 10.21
C ILE A 118 31.82 -38.66 9.68
N GLN A 119 31.64 -38.90 8.37
CA GLN A 119 30.31 -39.09 7.79
C GLN A 119 29.60 -40.31 8.39
N ASP A 120 30.30 -41.43 8.51
CA ASP A 120 29.75 -42.66 9.11
C ASP A 120 29.36 -42.44 10.59
N GLU A 121 30.15 -41.69 11.35
CA GLU A 121 29.79 -41.30 12.72
C GLU A 121 28.57 -40.38 12.77
N LEU A 122 28.47 -39.38 11.91
CA LEU A 122 27.32 -38.48 11.83
C LEU A 122 26.04 -39.25 11.43
N GLU A 123 26.15 -40.22 10.53
CA GLU A 123 25.03 -41.10 10.16
C GLU A 123 24.58 -41.99 11.31
N ARG A 124 25.51 -42.51 12.13
CA ARG A 124 25.17 -43.25 13.36
C ARG A 124 24.33 -42.41 14.33
N TYR A 125 24.59 -41.11 14.41
CA TYR A 125 23.78 -40.16 15.20
C TYR A 125 22.53 -39.66 14.47
N LEU A 126 22.19 -40.22 13.30
CA LEU A 126 21.06 -39.81 12.45
C LEU A 126 21.11 -38.32 12.05
N ILE A 127 22.32 -37.75 11.95
CA ILE A 127 22.54 -36.37 11.52
C ILE A 127 22.57 -36.34 9.98
N PRO A 128 21.68 -35.57 9.32
CA PRO A 128 21.60 -35.56 7.86
C PRO A 128 22.82 -34.84 7.25
N ILE A 129 23.54 -35.55 6.40
CA ILE A 129 24.68 -35.00 5.65
C ILE A 129 24.19 -34.42 4.33
N ILE A 130 24.59 -33.19 4.03
CA ILE A 130 24.15 -32.46 2.85
C ILE A 130 25.37 -32.17 1.97
N SER A 131 25.50 -32.88 0.85
CA SER A 131 26.53 -32.59 -0.15
C SER A 131 26.15 -31.37 -1.01
N VAL A 132 27.10 -30.46 -1.23
CA VAL A 132 26.97 -29.30 -2.11
C VAL A 132 28.19 -29.24 -3.02
N ASN A 133 27.96 -29.16 -4.33
CA ASN A 133 29.04 -29.12 -5.31
C ASN A 133 29.75 -27.76 -5.29
N GLY A 134 31.00 -27.75 -4.82
CA GLY A 134 31.85 -26.56 -4.74
C GLY A 134 32.49 -26.11 -6.07
N ALA A 135 32.37 -26.88 -7.16
CA ALA A 135 32.96 -26.52 -8.46
C ALA A 135 32.21 -25.39 -9.19
N ARG A 136 31.04 -24.97 -8.68
CA ARG A 136 30.25 -23.85 -9.21
C ARG A 136 30.79 -22.52 -8.68
N LYS A 137 30.42 -21.40 -9.32
CA LYS A 137 30.74 -20.05 -8.83
C LYS A 137 30.25 -19.85 -7.39
N ASN A 138 31.01 -19.12 -6.56
CA ASN A 138 30.74 -18.94 -5.12
C ASN A 138 29.29 -18.52 -4.81
N HIS A 139 28.70 -17.59 -5.59
CA HIS A 139 27.32 -17.15 -5.35
C HIS A 139 26.27 -18.26 -5.58
N ILE A 140 26.52 -19.20 -6.49
CA ILE A 140 25.64 -20.37 -6.75
C ILE A 140 25.74 -21.35 -5.60
N VAL A 141 26.96 -21.59 -5.11
CA VAL A 141 27.20 -22.45 -3.94
C VAL A 141 26.53 -21.85 -2.70
N GLN A 142 26.69 -20.56 -2.46
CA GLN A 142 26.01 -19.83 -1.37
C GLN A 142 24.48 -19.87 -1.50
N TYR A 143 23.94 -19.68 -2.70
CA TYR A 143 22.50 -19.81 -2.94
C TYR A 143 22.00 -21.22 -2.63
N THR A 144 22.74 -22.25 -3.05
CA THR A 144 22.39 -23.66 -2.81
C THR A 144 22.45 -23.99 -1.32
N LEU A 145 23.49 -23.53 -0.62
CA LEU A 145 23.61 -23.65 0.84
C LEU A 145 22.44 -22.97 1.54
N ASN A 146 22.14 -21.73 1.18
CA ASN A 146 21.02 -20.98 1.75
C ASN A 146 19.68 -21.66 1.49
N MET A 147 19.43 -22.17 0.28
CA MET A 147 18.21 -22.90 -0.06
C MET A 147 18.03 -24.17 0.80
N LYS A 148 19.11 -24.91 1.07
CA LYS A 148 19.06 -26.11 1.91
C LYS A 148 18.97 -25.79 3.41
N LEU A 149 19.59 -24.71 3.86
CA LEU A 149 19.55 -24.26 5.26
C LEU A 149 18.24 -23.56 5.63
N LYS A 150 17.63 -22.84 4.68
CA LYS A 150 16.39 -22.06 4.88
C LYS A 150 15.29 -22.81 5.64
N PRO A 151 14.86 -24.04 5.25
CA PRO A 151 13.82 -24.75 5.99
C PRO A 151 14.22 -25.13 7.42
N LEU A 152 15.51 -25.37 7.68
CA LEU A 152 16.01 -25.69 9.03
C LEU A 152 16.01 -24.43 9.92
N VAL A 153 16.35 -23.27 9.35
CA VAL A 153 16.34 -21.99 10.06
C VAL A 153 14.91 -21.50 10.31
N GLU A 154 14.06 -21.51 9.28
CA GLU A 154 12.65 -21.05 9.38
C GLU A 154 11.80 -21.94 10.30
N ASN A 155 12.06 -23.25 10.30
CA ASN A 155 11.30 -24.21 11.13
C ASN A 155 12.05 -24.63 12.39
N ARG A 156 13.08 -23.88 12.83
CA ARG A 156 13.96 -24.22 13.95
C ARG A 156 13.22 -24.64 15.21
N ALA A 157 12.10 -23.97 15.52
CA ALA A 157 11.29 -24.29 16.69
C ALA A 157 10.63 -25.68 16.59
N SER A 158 10.30 -26.12 15.38
CA SER A 158 9.48 -27.30 15.09
C SER A 158 10.27 -28.51 14.57
N ILE A 159 11.61 -28.45 14.50
CA ILE A 159 12.45 -29.51 13.94
C ILE A 159 12.18 -30.89 14.59
N PHE A 160 11.91 -30.90 15.89
CA PHE A 160 11.68 -32.14 16.66
C PHE A 160 10.20 -32.49 16.84
N GLU A 161 9.27 -31.68 16.32
CA GLU A 161 7.85 -31.95 16.44
C GLU A 161 7.40 -32.94 15.38
N LYS A 162 6.69 -33.99 15.80
CA LYS A 162 6.10 -34.99 14.92
C LYS A 162 4.59 -34.75 14.78
N CYS A 163 4.14 -34.64 13.54
CA CYS A 163 2.73 -34.54 13.19
C CYS A 163 2.28 -35.80 12.45
N HIS A 164 1.19 -36.41 12.89
CA HIS A 164 0.65 -37.63 12.26
C HIS A 164 -0.68 -37.33 11.58
N PRO A 165 -0.77 -37.45 10.25
CA PRO A 165 -2.02 -37.31 9.55
C PRO A 165 -2.93 -38.52 9.79
N ILE A 166 -4.21 -38.28 10.08
CA ILE A 166 -5.19 -39.35 10.30
C ILE A 166 -6.43 -39.16 9.41
N PRO A 167 -7.16 -40.24 9.08
CA PRO A 167 -8.47 -40.12 8.43
C PRO A 167 -9.53 -39.50 9.34
N ALA A 168 -10.49 -38.76 8.77
CA ALA A 168 -11.58 -38.12 9.53
C ALA A 168 -12.42 -39.10 10.39
N PRO A 169 -12.80 -40.30 9.91
CA PRO A 169 -13.54 -41.26 10.74
C PRO A 169 -12.73 -41.76 11.94
N LEU A 170 -11.41 -41.91 11.78
CA LEU A 170 -10.53 -42.30 12.88
C LEU A 170 -10.42 -41.18 13.91
N ALA A 171 -10.31 -39.92 13.46
CA ALA A 171 -10.28 -38.75 14.33
C ALA A 171 -11.56 -38.66 15.19
N GLN A 172 -12.73 -38.84 14.58
CA GLN A 172 -14.00 -38.85 15.30
C GLN A 172 -14.05 -39.98 16.34
N LYS A 173 -13.67 -41.21 15.98
CA LYS A 173 -13.56 -42.33 16.95
C LYS A 173 -12.63 -42.00 18.11
N MET A 174 -11.45 -41.45 17.84
CA MET A 174 -10.48 -41.08 18.88
C MET A 174 -11.00 -39.99 19.82
N LEU A 175 -11.80 -39.04 19.32
CA LEU A 175 -12.47 -38.02 20.13
C LEU A 175 -13.59 -38.62 20.99
N THR A 176 -14.44 -39.48 20.41
CA THR A 176 -15.55 -40.14 21.13
C THR A 176 -15.04 -41.02 22.26
N PHE A 177 -13.99 -41.79 22.01
CA PHE A 177 -13.35 -42.64 23.03
C PHE A 177 -12.30 -41.90 23.89
N THR A 178 -12.16 -40.58 23.73
CA THR A 178 -11.24 -39.72 24.51
C THR A 178 -9.76 -40.14 24.49
N TYR A 179 -9.31 -40.91 23.48
CA TYR A 179 -7.89 -41.27 23.31
C TYR A 179 -7.00 -40.05 23.04
N LYS A 180 -7.57 -39.02 22.42
CA LYS A 180 -6.93 -37.73 22.14
C LYS A 180 -7.95 -36.62 22.38
N TYR A 181 -7.47 -35.42 22.65
CA TYR A 181 -8.32 -34.26 22.91
C TYR A 181 -8.49 -33.40 21.65
N ILE A 182 -9.62 -32.71 21.54
CA ILE A 182 -9.78 -31.68 20.52
C ILE A 182 -8.85 -30.51 20.83
N SER A 183 -8.22 -29.93 19.82
CA SER A 183 -7.34 -28.77 20.02
C SER A 183 -8.10 -27.58 20.63
N SER A 184 -7.36 -26.64 21.22
CA SER A 184 -7.93 -25.36 21.68
C SER A 184 -8.51 -24.51 20.55
N PHE A 185 -8.16 -24.83 19.29
CA PHE A 185 -8.72 -24.21 18.09
C PHE A 185 -10.04 -24.89 17.68
N GLY A 186 -10.45 -25.99 18.32
CA GLY A 186 -11.63 -26.74 17.92
C GLY A 186 -11.48 -27.26 16.49
N TYR A 187 -12.48 -26.96 15.66
CA TYR A 187 -12.50 -27.24 14.22
C TYR A 187 -11.98 -26.08 13.36
N TRP A 188 -11.38 -25.06 13.96
CA TRP A 188 -10.71 -24.01 13.20
C TRP A 188 -9.38 -24.50 12.65
N ASP A 189 -9.12 -24.16 11.39
CA ASP A 189 -7.84 -24.39 10.74
C ASP A 189 -6.81 -23.37 11.27
N PRO A 190 -5.77 -23.81 12.01
CA PRO A 190 -4.77 -22.90 12.56
C PRO A 190 -3.96 -22.17 11.49
N VAL A 191 -3.76 -22.76 10.31
CA VAL A 191 -2.97 -22.12 9.24
C VAL A 191 -3.78 -21.00 8.62
N LYS A 192 -5.03 -21.27 8.24
CA LYS A 192 -5.93 -20.24 7.70
C LYS A 192 -6.21 -19.12 8.68
N LEU A 193 -6.38 -19.45 9.96
CA LEU A 193 -6.55 -18.45 11.02
C LEU A 193 -5.34 -17.50 11.07
N SER A 194 -4.12 -18.03 10.90
CA SER A 194 -2.90 -17.22 10.84
C SER A 194 -2.80 -16.35 9.59
N GLU A 195 -3.40 -16.80 8.49
CA GLU A 195 -3.50 -16.07 7.22
C GLU A 195 -4.63 -15.01 7.23
N GLY A 196 -5.42 -14.94 8.30
CA GLY A 196 -6.46 -13.92 8.50
C GLY A 196 -7.89 -14.37 8.17
N GLU A 197 -8.10 -15.67 7.92
CA GLU A 197 -9.43 -16.24 7.66
C GLU A 197 -10.30 -16.12 8.93
N THR A 198 -11.48 -15.49 8.79
CA THR A 198 -12.39 -15.24 9.91
C THR A 198 -13.59 -16.17 9.95
N ILE A 199 -13.73 -17.05 8.96
CA ILE A 199 -14.89 -17.95 8.83
C ILE A 199 -14.43 -19.39 9.06
N LYS A 200 -15.20 -20.11 9.87
CA LYS A 200 -14.92 -21.49 10.23
C LYS A 200 -15.09 -22.39 9.00
N PRO A 201 -14.11 -23.23 8.64
CA PRO A 201 -14.29 -24.22 7.58
C PRO A 201 -15.34 -25.26 7.99
N VAL A 202 -16.19 -25.66 7.06
CA VAL A 202 -17.25 -26.65 7.27
C VAL A 202 -16.90 -27.94 6.51
N GLU A 203 -17.16 -29.08 7.15
CA GLU A 203 -17.00 -30.40 6.54
C GLU A 203 -18.14 -30.65 5.56
N ASN A 204 -17.84 -30.62 4.26
CA ASN A 204 -18.79 -30.93 3.19
C ASN A 204 -18.19 -32.00 2.27
N ALA A 205 -19.02 -32.70 1.48
CA ALA A 205 -18.54 -33.69 0.51
C ALA A 205 -17.52 -33.11 -0.50
N GLU A 206 -17.64 -31.82 -0.82
CA GLU A 206 -16.72 -31.09 -1.71
C GLU A 206 -15.44 -30.59 -0.99
N ASN A 207 -15.51 -30.39 0.33
CA ASN A 207 -14.44 -29.82 1.15
C ASN A 207 -14.15 -30.73 2.35
N PRO A 208 -13.37 -31.82 2.17
CA PRO A 208 -13.04 -32.74 3.24
C PRO A 208 -12.07 -32.09 4.24
N ILE A 209 -12.31 -32.32 5.52
CA ILE A 209 -11.39 -31.89 6.58
C ILE A 209 -10.26 -32.90 6.72
N TYR A 210 -9.05 -32.40 6.93
CA TYR A 210 -7.84 -33.19 7.13
C TYR A 210 -7.34 -33.11 8.57
N PRO A 211 -7.66 -34.09 9.43
CA PRO A 211 -7.18 -34.10 10.80
C PRO A 211 -5.71 -34.50 10.91
N VAL A 212 -5.00 -33.83 11.82
CA VAL A 212 -3.59 -34.07 12.15
C VAL A 212 -3.45 -34.15 13.67
N ILE A 213 -2.80 -35.22 14.14
CA ILE A 213 -2.40 -35.36 15.53
C ILE A 213 -1.08 -34.62 15.74
N HIS A 214 -1.06 -33.75 16.73
CA HIS A 214 0.16 -33.18 17.27
C HIS A 214 0.12 -33.30 18.80
N ARG A 215 1.04 -34.09 19.35
CA ARG A 215 1.11 -34.46 20.78
C ARG A 215 -0.19 -35.14 21.27
N GLN A 216 -0.94 -34.49 22.15
CA GLN A 216 -2.20 -35.00 22.72
C GLN A 216 -3.45 -34.49 21.98
N TYR A 217 -3.29 -33.56 21.04
CA TYR A 217 -4.40 -32.85 20.41
C TYR A 217 -4.59 -33.22 18.94
N ILE A 218 -5.85 -33.21 18.49
CA ILE A 218 -6.24 -33.32 17.09
C ILE A 218 -6.56 -31.91 16.56
N TYR A 219 -5.90 -31.55 15.46
CA TYR A 219 -6.11 -30.32 14.71
C TYR A 219 -6.84 -30.64 13.40
N PHE A 220 -7.81 -29.81 13.03
CA PHE A 220 -8.59 -29.98 11.82
C PHE A 220 -8.17 -28.94 10.78
N LEU A 221 -7.69 -29.39 9.62
CA LEU A 221 -7.18 -28.53 8.55
C LEU A 221 -8.10 -28.60 7.34
N SER A 222 -8.28 -27.47 6.67
CA SER A 222 -9.26 -27.33 5.58
C SER A 222 -8.80 -27.88 4.23
N SER A 223 -7.49 -27.96 4.01
CA SER A 223 -6.91 -28.37 2.73
C SER A 223 -5.66 -29.22 2.91
N LYS A 224 -5.28 -29.94 1.86
CA LYS A 224 -4.02 -30.70 1.84
C LYS A 224 -2.80 -29.76 1.97
N GLU A 225 -2.86 -28.58 1.38
CA GLU A 225 -1.79 -27.58 1.44
C GLU A 225 -1.61 -26.99 2.84
N THR A 226 -2.71 -26.62 3.51
CA THR A 226 -2.69 -26.11 4.89
C THR A 226 -2.19 -27.18 5.85
N LYS A 227 -2.59 -28.44 5.62
CA LYS A 227 -2.03 -29.59 6.32
C LYS A 227 -0.51 -29.69 6.18
N GLU A 228 0.01 -29.63 4.96
CA GLU A 228 1.46 -29.72 4.72
C GLU A 228 2.21 -28.53 5.34
N LYS A 229 1.65 -27.32 5.27
CA LYS A 229 2.20 -26.14 5.95
C LYS A 229 2.23 -26.32 7.48
N PHE A 230 1.14 -26.82 8.07
CA PHE A 230 1.05 -27.09 9.51
C PHE A 230 2.05 -28.16 9.93
N MET A 231 2.17 -29.26 9.19
CA MET A 231 3.12 -30.34 9.49
C MET A 231 4.58 -29.89 9.44
N LYS A 232 4.92 -28.92 8.55
CA LYS A 232 6.27 -28.35 8.48
C LYS A 232 6.62 -27.46 9.67
N ASN A 233 5.65 -26.74 10.24
CA ASN A 233 5.90 -25.80 11.33
C ASN A 233 4.70 -25.65 12.28
N PRO A 234 4.32 -26.69 13.05
CA PRO A 234 3.14 -26.67 13.89
C PRO A 234 3.20 -25.58 14.97
N ILE A 235 4.37 -25.33 15.57
CA ILE A 235 4.51 -24.38 16.69
C ILE A 235 4.18 -22.95 16.27
N LYS A 236 4.52 -22.55 15.04
CA LYS A 236 4.18 -21.23 14.50
C LYS A 236 2.67 -20.97 14.57
N TYR A 237 1.87 -21.97 14.17
CA TYR A 237 0.41 -21.86 14.12
C TYR A 237 -0.26 -22.17 15.46
N ILE A 238 0.40 -22.88 16.38
CA ILE A 238 -0.16 -23.16 17.71
C ILE A 238 0.01 -21.96 18.66
N ARG A 239 1.09 -21.18 18.51
CA ARG A 239 1.39 -20.02 19.39
C ARG A 239 0.51 -18.79 19.13
N GLN A 240 -0.26 -18.78 18.05
CA GLN A 240 -1.14 -17.68 17.71
C GLN A 240 -2.31 -17.56 18.72
N PRO A 241 -2.97 -16.38 18.83
CA PRO A 241 -4.14 -16.24 19.68
C PRO A 241 -5.25 -17.22 19.26
N LYS A 242 -6.04 -17.64 20.25
CA LYS A 242 -7.20 -18.53 20.04
C LYS A 242 -8.19 -17.90 19.05
N PRO A 243 -8.95 -18.72 18.31
CA PRO A 243 -9.94 -18.20 17.38
C PRO A 243 -10.98 -17.38 18.13
N LYS A 244 -11.39 -16.27 17.51
CA LYS A 244 -12.46 -15.41 18.00
C LYS A 244 -13.81 -16.16 17.95
N PRO A 245 -14.82 -15.74 18.75
CA PRO A 245 -16.13 -16.38 18.70
C PRO A 245 -16.71 -16.37 17.28
N THR A 246 -17.34 -17.47 16.88
CA THR A 246 -18.07 -17.56 15.61
C THR A 246 -19.32 -16.69 15.69
N VAL A 247 -19.49 -15.81 14.71
CA VAL A 247 -20.71 -15.00 14.54
C VAL A 247 -21.45 -15.54 13.31
N PRO A 248 -22.74 -15.89 13.42
CA PRO A 248 -23.49 -16.39 12.28
C PRO A 248 -23.66 -15.30 11.23
N ILE A 249 -23.19 -15.56 10.01
CA ILE A 249 -23.12 -14.54 8.95
C ILE A 249 -24.42 -14.51 8.15
N ARG A 250 -25.09 -13.35 8.09
CA ARG A 250 -26.30 -13.15 7.28
C ARG A 250 -26.00 -12.24 6.09
N ILE A 251 -25.98 -12.80 4.89
CA ILE A 251 -25.68 -12.06 3.65
C ILE A 251 -26.92 -12.03 2.77
N ILE A 252 -27.21 -10.89 2.17
CA ILE A 252 -28.13 -10.79 1.05
C ILE A 252 -27.35 -10.51 -0.22
N ILE A 253 -27.69 -11.18 -1.33
CA ILE A 253 -27.16 -10.86 -2.65
C ILE A 253 -28.32 -10.45 -3.55
N VAL A 254 -28.32 -9.19 -3.98
CA VAL A 254 -29.27 -8.62 -4.93
C VAL A 254 -28.56 -8.28 -6.25
N GLY A 255 -29.35 -8.22 -7.31
CA GLY A 255 -28.84 -7.94 -8.63
C GLY A 255 -29.89 -8.18 -9.70
N PRO A 256 -29.75 -7.51 -10.86
CA PRO A 256 -30.67 -7.70 -11.97
C PRO A 256 -30.63 -9.16 -12.46
N PRO A 257 -31.64 -9.62 -13.22
CA PRO A 257 -31.64 -10.97 -13.78
C PRO A 257 -30.36 -11.21 -14.62
N LYS A 258 -29.84 -12.45 -14.59
CA LYS A 258 -28.60 -12.87 -15.29
C LYS A 258 -27.30 -12.12 -14.89
N SER A 259 -27.30 -11.43 -13.74
CA SER A 259 -26.08 -10.82 -13.15
C SER A 259 -25.05 -11.84 -12.65
N GLY A 260 -25.47 -13.06 -12.33
CA GLY A 260 -24.62 -14.09 -11.71
C GLY A 260 -24.77 -14.21 -10.19
N LYS A 261 -25.75 -13.52 -9.58
CA LYS A 261 -26.00 -13.53 -8.13
C LYS A 261 -26.12 -14.94 -7.53
N THR A 262 -26.88 -15.82 -8.16
CA THR A 262 -27.07 -17.20 -7.68
C THR A 262 -25.78 -18.01 -7.75
N THR A 263 -24.92 -17.77 -8.74
CA THR A 263 -23.62 -18.42 -8.84
C THR A 263 -22.70 -17.98 -7.71
N VAL A 264 -22.69 -16.68 -7.40
CA VAL A 264 -21.93 -16.14 -6.27
C VAL A 264 -22.48 -16.71 -4.96
N ALA A 265 -23.80 -16.64 -4.74
CA ALA A 265 -24.45 -17.16 -3.55
C ALA A 265 -24.11 -18.63 -3.29
N LYS A 266 -24.26 -19.49 -4.31
CA LYS A 266 -23.92 -20.92 -4.23
C LYS A 266 -22.46 -21.16 -3.88
N LYS A 267 -21.56 -20.37 -4.47
CA LYS A 267 -20.13 -20.49 -4.20
C LYS A 267 -19.78 -20.08 -2.76
N ILE A 268 -20.41 -19.02 -2.22
CA ILE A 268 -20.23 -18.61 -0.81
C ILE A 268 -20.72 -19.73 0.10
N THR A 269 -21.89 -20.29 -0.21
CA THR A 269 -22.51 -21.31 0.64
C THR A 269 -21.72 -22.61 0.65
N SER A 270 -21.14 -23.04 -0.48
CA SER A 270 -20.34 -24.27 -0.53
C SER A 270 -18.99 -24.12 0.17
N GLU A 271 -18.32 -22.98 0.02
CA GLU A 271 -16.99 -22.74 0.58
C GLU A 271 -17.01 -22.52 2.10
N TYR A 272 -18.03 -21.80 2.61
CA TYR A 272 -18.16 -21.46 4.03
C TYR A 272 -19.21 -22.28 4.77
N GLY A 273 -19.87 -23.23 4.10
CA GLY A 273 -20.94 -24.05 4.67
C GLY A 273 -22.13 -23.26 5.20
N LEU A 274 -22.42 -22.11 4.59
CA LEU A 274 -23.62 -21.32 4.90
C LEU A 274 -24.85 -21.95 4.23
N LYS A 275 -26.04 -21.69 4.76
CA LYS A 275 -27.28 -22.10 4.10
C LYS A 275 -27.57 -21.20 2.89
N HIS A 276 -27.71 -21.77 1.69
CA HIS A 276 -28.28 -21.04 0.55
C HIS A 276 -29.79 -20.98 0.70
N LEU A 277 -30.35 -19.77 0.72
CA LEU A 277 -31.77 -19.55 0.86
C LEU A 277 -32.27 -18.62 -0.24
N SER A 278 -33.23 -19.10 -1.03
CA SER A 278 -34.02 -18.26 -1.94
C SER A 278 -35.46 -18.29 -1.46
N ILE A 279 -36.28 -17.29 -1.80
CA ILE A 279 -37.67 -17.27 -1.35
C ILE A 279 -38.43 -18.53 -1.82
N GLY A 280 -38.21 -18.96 -3.06
CA GLY A 280 -38.76 -20.22 -3.57
C GLY A 280 -38.19 -21.46 -2.89
N GLY A 281 -36.92 -21.41 -2.45
CA GLY A 281 -36.32 -22.47 -1.64
C GLY A 281 -36.95 -22.57 -0.25
N ALA A 282 -37.20 -21.43 0.41
CA ALA A 282 -37.86 -21.36 1.71
C ALA A 282 -39.30 -21.89 1.65
N LEU A 283 -40.05 -21.47 0.62
CA LEU A 283 -41.41 -21.99 0.39
C LEU A 283 -41.41 -23.51 0.20
N ARG A 284 -40.53 -24.05 -0.66
CA ARG A 284 -40.42 -25.50 -0.86
C ARG A 284 -39.98 -26.23 0.41
N TYR A 285 -39.09 -25.63 1.20
CA TYR A 285 -38.65 -26.20 2.47
C TYR A 285 -39.84 -26.38 3.43
N VAL A 286 -40.67 -25.35 3.59
CA VAL A 286 -41.88 -25.41 4.41
C VAL A 286 -42.86 -26.45 3.87
N LEU A 287 -43.15 -26.42 2.57
CA LEU A 287 -44.11 -27.33 1.96
C LEU A 287 -43.69 -28.80 2.03
N ASN A 288 -42.38 -29.09 1.93
CA ASN A 288 -41.87 -30.46 1.91
C ASN A 288 -41.61 -31.02 3.32
N ASN A 289 -41.11 -30.20 4.24
CA ASN A 289 -40.67 -30.66 5.57
C ASN A 289 -41.69 -30.41 6.67
N HIS A 290 -42.60 -29.45 6.47
CA HIS A 290 -43.62 -29.04 7.44
C HIS A 290 -45.02 -28.89 6.80
N PRO A 291 -45.51 -29.89 6.03
CA PRO A 291 -46.75 -29.77 5.27
C PRO A 291 -48.00 -29.59 6.15
N GLU A 292 -47.96 -30.06 7.40
CA GLU A 292 -49.03 -29.94 8.39
C GLU A 292 -49.19 -28.53 9.00
N THR A 293 -48.25 -27.61 8.75
CA THR A 293 -48.34 -26.26 9.32
C THR A 293 -49.43 -25.43 8.65
N GLU A 294 -50.08 -24.54 9.42
CA GLU A 294 -51.08 -23.60 8.87
C GLU A 294 -50.51 -22.77 7.71
N LEU A 295 -49.24 -22.35 7.84
CA LEU A 295 -48.49 -21.68 6.77
C LEU A 295 -48.45 -22.52 5.48
N ALA A 296 -48.09 -23.80 5.58
CA ALA A 296 -48.03 -24.70 4.42
C ALA A 296 -49.41 -24.91 3.80
N LEU A 297 -50.46 -25.05 4.61
CA LEU A 297 -51.85 -25.17 4.14
C LEU A 297 -52.31 -23.92 3.39
N MET A 298 -52.05 -22.72 3.92
CA MET A 298 -52.38 -21.45 3.26
C MET A 298 -51.59 -21.30 1.95
N LEU A 299 -50.29 -21.59 1.96
CA LEU A 299 -49.45 -21.56 0.77
C LEU A 299 -49.97 -22.53 -0.30
N ASN A 300 -50.27 -23.78 0.06
CA ASN A 300 -50.84 -24.76 -0.86
C ASN A 300 -52.19 -24.31 -1.40
N TRP A 301 -53.06 -23.71 -0.58
CA TRP A 301 -54.34 -23.18 -1.05
C TRP A 301 -54.16 -22.09 -2.11
N HIS A 302 -53.23 -21.15 -1.91
CA HIS A 302 -52.92 -20.12 -2.92
C HIS A 302 -52.33 -20.74 -4.20
N LEU A 303 -51.38 -21.65 -4.05
CA LEU A 303 -50.68 -22.29 -5.17
C LEU A 303 -51.60 -23.20 -5.99
N HIS A 304 -52.47 -24.00 -5.35
CA HIS A 304 -53.45 -24.86 -6.03
C HIS A 304 -54.49 -24.06 -6.81
N LYS A 305 -54.78 -22.83 -6.38
CA LYS A 305 -55.64 -21.89 -7.12
C LYS A 305 -54.92 -21.17 -8.27
N GLY A 306 -53.63 -21.42 -8.48
CA GLY A 306 -52.82 -20.75 -9.48
C GLY A 306 -52.48 -19.29 -9.12
N MET A 307 -52.63 -18.89 -7.86
CA MET A 307 -52.28 -17.56 -7.38
C MET A 307 -50.81 -17.50 -6.95
N THR A 308 -50.21 -16.32 -7.01
CA THR A 308 -48.88 -16.07 -6.43
C THR A 308 -48.95 -16.09 -4.91
N ALA A 309 -47.92 -16.65 -4.26
CA ALA A 309 -47.80 -16.60 -2.81
C ALA A 309 -47.72 -15.12 -2.34
N PRO A 310 -48.56 -14.70 -1.37
CA PRO A 310 -48.45 -13.38 -0.73
C PRO A 310 -47.06 -13.16 -0.10
N ASP A 311 -46.58 -11.92 -0.14
CA ASP A 311 -45.25 -11.56 0.40
C ASP A 311 -45.17 -11.82 1.91
N GLU A 312 -46.28 -11.66 2.64
CA GLU A 312 -46.39 -11.92 4.09
C GLU A 312 -46.16 -13.40 4.42
N LEU A 313 -46.79 -14.32 3.67
CA LEU A 313 -46.59 -15.76 3.84
C LEU A 313 -45.18 -16.17 3.40
N ALA A 314 -44.64 -15.52 2.37
CA ALA A 314 -43.29 -15.80 1.89
C ALA A 314 -42.22 -15.45 2.93
N ILE A 315 -42.38 -14.35 3.67
CA ILE A 315 -41.47 -13.98 4.75
C ILE A 315 -41.64 -14.87 5.98
N GLN A 316 -42.86 -15.29 6.30
CA GLN A 316 -43.05 -16.29 7.36
C GLN A 316 -42.34 -17.61 7.03
N ALA A 317 -42.39 -18.05 5.77
CA ALA A 317 -41.64 -19.22 5.32
C ALA A 317 -40.11 -19.00 5.40
N LEU A 318 -39.64 -17.79 5.07
CA LEU A 318 -38.25 -17.39 5.25
C LEU A 318 -37.83 -17.45 6.72
N GLU A 319 -38.64 -16.89 7.63
CA GLU A 319 -38.42 -16.87 9.07
C GLU A 319 -38.27 -18.28 9.65
N LEU A 320 -39.19 -19.20 9.30
CA LEU A 320 -39.07 -20.61 9.70
C LEU A 320 -37.79 -21.26 9.16
N SER A 321 -37.43 -20.97 7.91
CA SER A 321 -36.19 -21.50 7.32
C SER A 321 -34.93 -20.95 8.01
N LEU A 322 -34.99 -19.73 8.56
CA LEU A 322 -33.89 -19.12 9.32
C LEU A 322 -33.71 -19.74 10.71
N MET A 323 -34.71 -20.45 11.24
CA MET A 323 -34.61 -21.14 12.54
C MET A 323 -33.77 -22.43 12.48
N GLU A 324 -33.41 -22.91 11.29
CA GLU A 324 -32.57 -24.09 11.10
C GLU A 324 -31.20 -23.93 11.82
N SER A 325 -30.69 -25.02 12.41
CA SER A 325 -29.47 -25.00 13.24
C SER A 325 -28.23 -24.48 12.49
N VAL A 326 -28.15 -24.72 11.18
CA VAL A 326 -27.06 -24.24 10.31
C VAL A 326 -27.11 -22.70 10.18
N CYS A 327 -28.31 -22.13 10.04
CA CYS A 327 -28.50 -20.68 9.94
C CYS A 327 -28.06 -19.96 11.22
N ASN A 328 -28.26 -20.58 12.38
CA ASN A 328 -27.89 -20.01 13.68
C ASN A 328 -26.41 -20.22 14.07
N THR A 329 -25.75 -21.26 13.53
CA THR A 329 -24.36 -21.58 13.86
C THR A 329 -23.36 -21.01 12.85
N ALA A 330 -23.60 -21.21 11.55
CA ALA A 330 -22.73 -20.76 10.47
C ALA A 330 -23.26 -19.47 9.81
N GLY A 331 -24.56 -19.45 9.50
CA GLY A 331 -25.20 -18.33 8.82
C GLY A 331 -25.94 -18.72 7.54
N VAL A 332 -26.36 -17.71 6.79
CA VAL A 332 -27.25 -17.83 5.63
C VAL A 332 -26.89 -16.81 4.55
N VAL A 333 -27.07 -17.21 3.29
CA VAL A 333 -27.03 -16.32 2.12
C VAL A 333 -28.40 -16.30 1.47
N ILE A 334 -29.07 -15.15 1.52
CA ILE A 334 -30.37 -14.90 0.93
C ILE A 334 -30.16 -14.39 -0.51
N ASP A 335 -30.65 -15.13 -1.50
CA ASP A 335 -30.48 -14.83 -2.93
C ASP A 335 -31.72 -14.15 -3.51
N GLY A 336 -31.55 -12.90 -3.96
CA GLY A 336 -32.50 -12.17 -4.78
C GLY A 336 -33.71 -11.59 -4.05
N TYR A 337 -33.62 -11.37 -2.73
CA TYR A 337 -34.69 -10.81 -1.91
C TYR A 337 -34.10 -9.81 -0.90
N PRO A 338 -34.69 -8.62 -0.67
CA PRO A 338 -35.94 -8.10 -1.22
C PRO A 338 -35.81 -7.45 -2.62
N VAL A 339 -36.93 -7.37 -3.35
CA VAL A 339 -37.01 -6.73 -4.70
C VAL A 339 -37.96 -5.53 -4.69
N THR A 340 -38.84 -5.42 -3.69
CA THR A 340 -39.78 -4.31 -3.53
C THR A 340 -39.64 -3.68 -2.15
N LYS A 341 -40.08 -2.41 -2.04
CA LYS A 341 -40.12 -1.69 -0.77
C LYS A 341 -41.01 -2.39 0.28
N HIS A 342 -42.13 -2.97 -0.16
CA HIS A 342 -43.01 -3.73 0.73
C HIS A 342 -42.29 -4.92 1.39
N GLN A 343 -41.56 -5.69 0.58
CA GLN A 343 -40.75 -6.81 1.07
C GLN A 343 -39.65 -6.37 2.04
N MET A 344 -39.01 -5.24 1.77
CA MET A 344 -38.03 -4.62 2.67
C MET A 344 -38.67 -4.29 4.02
N ASN A 345 -39.78 -3.54 4.04
CA ASN A 345 -40.48 -3.17 5.27
C ASN A 345 -40.88 -4.41 6.09
N LEU A 346 -41.30 -5.49 5.42
CA LEU A 346 -41.68 -6.71 6.11
C LEU A 346 -40.47 -7.47 6.71
N LEU A 347 -39.30 -7.45 6.07
CA LEU A 347 -38.07 -8.00 6.65
C LEU A 347 -37.69 -7.26 7.94
N GLU A 348 -37.82 -5.94 7.94
CA GLU A 348 -37.53 -5.11 9.11
C GLU A 348 -38.53 -5.31 10.24
N ALA A 349 -39.83 -5.37 9.91
CA ALA A 349 -40.88 -5.66 10.88
C ALA A 349 -40.67 -7.01 11.59
N ARG A 350 -40.00 -7.96 10.92
CA ARG A 350 -39.61 -9.27 11.46
C ARG A 350 -38.19 -9.30 12.04
N SER A 351 -37.50 -8.16 12.10
CA SER A 351 -36.12 -8.03 12.59
C SER A 351 -35.12 -8.95 11.88
N ILE A 352 -35.35 -9.26 10.60
CA ILE A 352 -34.43 -10.03 9.76
C ILE A 352 -33.43 -9.06 9.14
N ILE A 353 -32.48 -8.60 9.95
CA ILE A 353 -31.46 -7.63 9.53
C ILE A 353 -30.25 -8.37 8.95
N PRO A 354 -29.89 -8.13 7.67
CA PRO A 354 -28.67 -8.67 7.09
C PRO A 354 -27.44 -7.95 7.62
N MET A 355 -26.34 -8.70 7.78
CA MET A 355 -25.05 -8.11 8.15
C MET A 355 -24.41 -7.38 6.97
N VAL A 356 -24.60 -7.92 5.76
CA VAL A 356 -24.06 -7.36 4.52
C VAL A 356 -25.03 -7.58 3.37
N ILE A 357 -25.23 -6.56 2.55
CA ILE A 357 -25.98 -6.65 1.31
C ILE A 357 -25.05 -6.37 0.12
N PHE A 358 -24.93 -7.33 -0.79
CA PHE A 358 -24.17 -7.19 -2.02
C PHE A 358 -25.09 -6.95 -3.20
N GLU A 359 -24.90 -5.83 -3.88
CA GLU A 359 -25.56 -5.53 -5.15
C GLU A 359 -24.62 -5.79 -6.32
N LEU A 360 -24.93 -6.79 -7.15
CA LEU A 360 -24.23 -7.00 -8.41
C LEU A 360 -24.77 -6.05 -9.49
N SER A 361 -24.01 -5.01 -9.80
CA SER A 361 -24.35 -4.07 -10.87
C SER A 361 -23.89 -4.60 -12.22
N VAL A 362 -24.82 -4.72 -13.19
CA VAL A 362 -24.51 -5.15 -14.56
C VAL A 362 -25.31 -4.31 -15.57
N PRO A 363 -24.68 -3.80 -16.65
CA PRO A 363 -25.37 -3.08 -17.72
C PRO A 363 -26.43 -3.95 -18.42
N SER A 364 -27.55 -3.35 -18.85
CA SER A 364 -28.65 -4.09 -19.50
C SER A 364 -28.23 -4.81 -20.78
N LYS A 365 -27.32 -4.21 -21.56
CA LYS A 365 -26.78 -4.83 -22.80
C LYS A 365 -26.14 -6.19 -22.51
N GLU A 366 -25.37 -6.27 -21.42
CA GLU A 366 -24.67 -7.49 -21.03
C GLU A 366 -25.64 -8.55 -20.50
N ILE A 367 -26.71 -8.16 -19.79
CA ILE A 367 -27.78 -9.06 -19.34
C ILE A 367 -28.41 -9.80 -20.54
N PHE A 368 -28.76 -9.07 -21.60
CA PHE A 368 -29.34 -9.67 -22.80
C PHE A 368 -28.33 -10.51 -23.58
N LYS A 369 -27.05 -10.11 -23.63
CA LYS A 369 -25.99 -10.92 -24.21
C LYS A 369 -25.84 -12.27 -23.50
N ARG A 370 -25.81 -12.27 -22.16
CA ARG A 370 -25.75 -13.49 -21.34
C ARG A 370 -26.98 -14.38 -21.56
N LEU A 371 -28.16 -13.78 -21.68
CA LEU A 371 -29.39 -14.51 -21.99
C LEU A 371 -29.33 -15.23 -23.35
N LEU A 372 -28.76 -14.60 -24.37
CA LEU A 372 -28.61 -15.21 -25.70
C LEU A 372 -27.64 -16.40 -25.66
N LEU A 373 -26.49 -16.24 -25.01
CA LEU A 373 -25.50 -17.31 -24.84
C LEU A 373 -26.03 -18.52 -24.06
N GLU A 374 -26.94 -18.31 -23.12
CA GLU A 374 -27.58 -19.40 -22.39
C GLU A 374 -28.54 -20.21 -23.26
N LYS A 375 -29.32 -19.51 -24.11
CA LYS A 375 -30.22 -20.17 -25.08
C LYS A 375 -29.48 -21.01 -26.13
N GLU A 376 -28.23 -20.67 -26.43
CA GLU A 376 -27.37 -21.45 -27.32
C GLU A 376 -26.90 -22.76 -26.67
N ASN A 377 -26.75 -22.78 -25.34
CA ASN A 377 -26.23 -23.93 -24.59
C ASN A 377 -27.33 -24.85 -24.03
N GLU A 378 -28.57 -24.37 -23.88
CA GLU A 378 -29.68 -25.18 -23.34
C GLU A 378 -30.34 -26.06 -24.42
N GLN A 379 -30.60 -27.32 -24.08
CA GLN A 379 -31.50 -28.17 -24.86
C GLN A 379 -32.92 -27.58 -24.84
N ARG A 380 -33.56 -27.48 -26.01
CA ARG A 380 -34.93 -26.99 -26.11
C ARG A 380 -35.89 -27.95 -25.40
N LEU A 381 -36.37 -27.54 -24.22
CA LEU A 381 -37.40 -28.25 -23.48
C LEU A 381 -38.75 -28.16 -24.24
N PRO A 382 -39.64 -29.16 -24.10
CA PRO A 382 -40.92 -29.21 -24.82
C PRO A 382 -41.98 -28.22 -24.30
N TYR A 383 -41.67 -27.45 -23.25
CA TYR A 383 -42.57 -26.46 -22.66
C TYR A 383 -41.92 -25.07 -22.62
N PRO A 384 -42.72 -23.99 -22.71
CA PRO A 384 -42.22 -22.62 -22.67
C PRO A 384 -41.65 -22.30 -21.28
N LEU A 385 -40.39 -21.86 -21.25
CA LEU A 385 -39.73 -21.36 -20.05
C LEU A 385 -40.05 -19.87 -19.82
N HIS A 386 -40.15 -19.45 -18.56
CA HIS A 386 -40.28 -18.04 -18.17
C HIS A 386 -38.95 -17.24 -18.31
N ASN A 387 -38.16 -17.53 -19.35
CA ASN A 387 -36.88 -16.88 -19.66
C ASN A 387 -36.94 -16.11 -21.00
N SER A 388 -38.14 -15.69 -21.43
CA SER A 388 -38.29 -14.85 -22.62
C SER A 388 -37.59 -13.50 -22.42
N ALA A 389 -37.08 -12.93 -23.52
CA ALA A 389 -36.39 -11.64 -23.47
C ALA A 389 -37.31 -10.52 -22.95
N GLN A 390 -38.61 -10.59 -23.28
CA GLN A 390 -39.63 -9.65 -22.80
C GLN A 390 -39.82 -9.73 -21.28
N ILE A 391 -39.97 -10.95 -20.73
CA ILE A 391 -40.13 -11.15 -19.27
C ILE A 391 -38.89 -10.64 -18.52
N ILE A 392 -37.70 -10.95 -19.03
CA ILE A 392 -36.44 -10.50 -18.42
C ILE A 392 -36.28 -8.98 -18.50
N ALA A 393 -36.71 -8.36 -19.60
CA ALA A 393 -36.73 -6.91 -19.73
C ALA A 393 -37.66 -6.26 -18.69
N VAL A 394 -38.88 -6.77 -18.53
CA VAL A 394 -39.84 -6.30 -17.51
C VAL A 394 -39.27 -6.46 -16.10
N ASN A 395 -38.68 -7.61 -15.79
CA ASN A 395 -38.07 -7.87 -14.48
C ASN A 395 -36.88 -6.94 -14.20
N ASN A 396 -36.02 -6.70 -15.19
CA ASN A 396 -34.89 -5.78 -15.07
C ASN A 396 -35.36 -4.33 -14.86
N LEU A 397 -36.40 -3.89 -15.58
CA LEU A 397 -37.02 -2.57 -15.38
C LEU A 397 -37.59 -2.42 -13.98
N LYS A 398 -38.36 -3.41 -13.51
CA LYS A 398 -38.93 -3.43 -12.15
C LYS A 398 -37.83 -3.37 -11.07
N TYR A 399 -36.78 -4.17 -11.24
CA TYR A 399 -35.63 -4.17 -10.34
C TYR A 399 -34.97 -2.79 -10.27
N ARG A 400 -34.62 -2.20 -11.43
CA ARG A 400 -33.95 -0.90 -11.50
C ARG A 400 -34.78 0.23 -10.91
N LYS A 401 -36.10 0.19 -11.05
CA LYS A 401 -36.99 1.20 -10.46
C LYS A 401 -36.96 1.19 -8.93
N ASN A 402 -36.88 0.00 -8.32
CA ASN A 402 -37.02 -0.15 -6.88
C ASN A 402 -35.68 -0.14 -6.13
N ILE A 403 -34.58 -0.54 -6.78
CA ILE A 403 -33.31 -0.79 -6.10
C ILE A 403 -32.71 0.48 -5.48
N ASP A 404 -32.87 1.64 -6.11
CA ASP A 404 -32.29 2.89 -5.61
C ASP A 404 -32.95 3.33 -4.29
N GLU A 405 -34.28 3.15 -4.17
CA GLU A 405 -35.01 3.42 -2.92
C GLU A 405 -34.58 2.45 -1.80
N ILE A 406 -34.46 1.16 -2.11
CA ILE A 406 -34.02 0.13 -1.15
C ILE A 406 -32.56 0.40 -0.72
N ARG A 407 -31.70 0.74 -1.67
CA ARG A 407 -30.29 1.08 -1.41
C ARG A 407 -30.19 2.27 -0.48
N GLN A 408 -30.89 3.37 -0.79
CA GLN A 408 -30.88 4.57 0.02
C GLN A 408 -31.33 4.25 1.46
N TYR A 409 -32.40 3.48 1.59
CA TYR A 409 -32.92 3.07 2.89
C TYR A 409 -31.90 2.29 3.73
N TYR A 410 -31.32 1.21 3.21
CA TYR A 410 -30.32 0.41 3.95
C TYR A 410 -29.03 1.19 4.20
N GLN A 411 -28.64 2.09 3.30
CA GLN A 411 -27.47 2.94 3.49
C GLN A 411 -27.68 3.95 4.63
N GLU A 412 -28.87 4.55 4.74
CA GLU A 412 -29.23 5.50 5.80
C GLU A 412 -29.45 4.81 7.15
N GLN A 413 -30.10 3.64 7.16
CA GLN A 413 -30.46 2.95 8.41
C GLN A 413 -29.36 2.03 8.93
N HIS A 414 -28.62 1.31 8.08
CA HIS A 414 -27.72 0.25 8.52
C HIS A 414 -26.28 0.37 8.00
N GLN A 415 -26.01 1.21 7.01
CA GLN A 415 -24.66 1.40 6.42
C GLN A 415 -23.99 0.08 5.95
N ASN A 416 -24.78 -0.89 5.49
CA ASN A 416 -24.35 -2.27 5.20
C ASN A 416 -24.48 -2.67 3.71
N TRP A 417 -24.62 -1.70 2.80
CA TRP A 417 -24.80 -1.93 1.37
C TRP A 417 -23.49 -1.79 0.59
N TYR A 418 -23.18 -2.79 -0.25
CA TYR A 418 -21.98 -2.81 -1.09
C TYR A 418 -22.34 -3.06 -2.55
N VAL A 419 -21.98 -2.11 -3.42
CA VAL A 419 -22.16 -2.25 -4.87
C VAL A 419 -20.90 -2.87 -5.48
N ILE A 420 -21.07 -3.99 -6.18
CA ILE A 420 -19.99 -4.72 -6.85
C ILE A 420 -20.25 -4.74 -8.34
N ASP A 421 -19.23 -4.40 -9.12
CA ASP A 421 -19.32 -4.47 -10.58
C ASP A 421 -19.27 -5.93 -11.05
N GLY A 422 -20.41 -6.42 -11.54
CA GLY A 422 -20.58 -7.77 -12.07
C GLY A 422 -20.12 -7.93 -13.53
N PHE A 423 -19.52 -6.91 -14.14
CA PHE A 423 -18.91 -6.99 -15.47
C PHE A 423 -17.54 -7.69 -15.44
N HIS A 424 -16.87 -7.70 -14.29
CA HIS A 424 -15.59 -8.38 -14.11
C HIS A 424 -15.69 -9.91 -14.10
N SER A 425 -14.52 -10.57 -14.07
CA SER A 425 -14.43 -12.04 -14.04
C SER A 425 -15.09 -12.62 -12.79
N LYS A 426 -15.58 -13.87 -12.90
CA LYS A 426 -16.17 -14.61 -11.76
C LYS A 426 -15.25 -14.63 -10.54
N TRP A 427 -13.93 -14.71 -10.76
CA TRP A 427 -12.92 -14.75 -9.70
C TRP A 427 -12.72 -13.39 -9.03
N TRP A 428 -12.76 -12.29 -9.79
CA TRP A 428 -12.66 -10.95 -9.22
C TRP A 428 -13.88 -10.61 -8.35
N VAL A 429 -15.10 -10.85 -8.87
CA VAL A 429 -16.35 -10.63 -8.13
C VAL A 429 -16.34 -11.46 -6.84
N TRP A 430 -15.90 -12.70 -6.93
CA TRP A 430 -15.75 -13.60 -5.80
C TRP A 430 -14.81 -13.05 -4.72
N ASN A 431 -13.60 -12.62 -5.10
CA ASN A 431 -12.63 -12.10 -4.14
C ASN A 431 -13.11 -10.81 -3.48
N GLU A 432 -13.76 -9.92 -4.22
CA GLU A 432 -14.26 -8.66 -3.66
C GLU A 432 -15.39 -8.92 -2.65
N VAL A 433 -16.28 -9.86 -2.95
CA VAL A 433 -17.32 -10.30 -2.00
C VAL A 433 -16.68 -10.88 -0.74
N ILE A 434 -15.77 -11.85 -0.87
CA ILE A 434 -15.10 -12.47 0.30
C ILE A 434 -14.40 -11.42 1.15
N LYS A 435 -13.63 -10.54 0.52
CA LYS A 435 -12.86 -9.50 1.21
C LYS A 435 -13.76 -8.65 2.09
N ASN A 436 -14.92 -8.25 1.57
CA ASN A 436 -15.91 -7.49 2.33
C ASN A 436 -16.55 -8.31 3.45
N VAL A 437 -16.91 -9.58 3.20
CA VAL A 437 -17.45 -10.48 4.24
C VAL A 437 -16.42 -10.70 5.37
N GLN A 438 -15.17 -11.01 5.03
CA GLN A 438 -14.08 -11.22 5.99
C GLN A 438 -13.82 -9.96 6.81
N MET A 439 -13.85 -8.78 6.17
CA MET A 439 -13.72 -7.48 6.83
C MET A 439 -14.84 -7.27 7.87
N VAL A 440 -16.10 -7.40 7.49
CA VAL A 440 -17.25 -7.18 8.38
C VAL A 440 -17.25 -8.19 9.54
N ASN A 441 -16.98 -9.46 9.24
CA ASN A 441 -16.88 -10.50 10.26
C ASN A 441 -15.73 -10.23 11.26
N LYS A 442 -14.59 -9.72 10.78
CA LYS A 442 -13.48 -9.30 11.65
C LYS A 442 -13.88 -8.17 12.60
N TYR A 443 -14.64 -7.19 12.12
CA TYR A 443 -15.15 -6.09 12.96
C TYR A 443 -16.10 -6.64 14.04
N MET A 444 -17.09 -7.45 13.66
CA MET A 444 -18.03 -8.09 14.59
C MET A 444 -17.32 -8.92 15.67
N GLN A 445 -16.39 -9.79 15.26
CA GLN A 445 -15.62 -10.60 16.19
C GLN A 445 -14.79 -9.77 17.17
N THR A 446 -14.18 -8.69 16.67
CA THR A 446 -13.36 -7.78 17.50
C THR A 446 -14.23 -6.99 18.46
N TYR A 447 -15.41 -6.55 18.03
CA TYR A 447 -16.39 -5.90 18.88
C TYR A 447 -16.82 -6.83 20.03
N LEU A 448 -17.28 -8.05 19.72
CA LEU A 448 -17.72 -9.01 20.75
C LEU A 448 -16.60 -9.37 21.73
N GLU A 449 -15.37 -9.54 21.25
CA GLU A 449 -14.20 -9.82 22.09
C GLU A 449 -13.92 -8.67 23.07
N ARG A 450 -13.95 -7.42 22.60
CA ARG A 450 -13.70 -6.24 23.44
C ARG A 450 -14.81 -6.02 24.45
N ILE A 451 -16.07 -6.16 24.04
CA ILE A 451 -17.23 -6.04 24.94
C ILE A 451 -17.19 -7.12 26.03
N LYS A 452 -16.88 -8.38 25.66
CA LYS A 452 -16.72 -9.46 26.64
C LYS A 452 -15.58 -9.20 27.63
N ALA A 453 -14.53 -8.50 27.20
CA ALA A 453 -13.42 -8.08 28.06
C ALA A 453 -13.72 -6.79 28.87
N GLY A 454 -14.91 -6.20 28.74
CA GLY A 454 -15.28 -4.94 29.40
C GLY A 454 -14.58 -3.71 28.84
N LYS A 455 -13.99 -3.79 27.64
CA LYS A 455 -13.27 -2.70 26.98
C LYS A 455 -14.17 -1.96 25.99
N ALA A 456 -13.83 -0.71 25.67
CA ALA A 456 -14.51 0.02 24.61
C ALA A 456 -14.24 -0.60 23.24
N ALA A 457 -15.24 -0.56 22.36
CA ALA A 457 -15.17 -1.15 21.02
C ALA A 457 -15.73 -0.21 19.96
N CYS A 458 -15.16 -0.21 18.75
CA CYS A 458 -15.71 0.55 17.63
C CYS A 458 -17.07 -0.01 17.24
N ILE A 459 -17.98 0.89 16.86
CA ILE A 459 -19.32 0.52 16.38
C ILE A 459 -19.53 0.71 14.88
N ASP A 460 -18.50 1.19 14.17
CA ASP A 460 -18.50 1.26 12.71
C ASP A 460 -18.87 -0.10 12.11
N LYS A 461 -19.78 -0.08 11.12
CA LYS A 461 -20.24 -1.26 10.36
C LYS A 461 -20.91 -2.36 11.19
N LEU A 462 -21.45 -2.04 12.37
CA LEU A 462 -22.25 -2.97 13.18
C LEU A 462 -23.76 -2.96 12.86
N CYS A 463 -24.17 -2.29 11.78
CA CYS A 463 -25.57 -2.17 11.35
C CYS A 463 -26.49 -1.45 12.34
N ILE A 464 -25.94 -0.56 13.17
CA ILE A 464 -26.68 0.20 14.20
C ILE A 464 -27.54 1.27 13.54
N THR A 465 -28.82 1.31 13.91
CA THR A 465 -29.75 2.30 13.38
C THR A 465 -29.55 3.68 14.02
N PRO A 466 -29.86 4.78 13.32
CA PRO A 466 -29.83 6.11 13.91
C PRO A 466 -30.72 6.24 15.15
N GLN A 467 -31.86 5.53 15.18
CA GLN A 467 -32.76 5.51 16.33
C GLN A 467 -32.13 4.78 17.53
N GLU A 468 -31.54 3.60 17.29
CA GLU A 468 -30.81 2.86 18.32
C GLU A 468 -29.63 3.68 18.86
N LEU A 469 -28.86 4.31 17.97
CA LEU A 469 -27.77 5.20 18.34
C LEU A 469 -28.23 6.29 19.31
N LEU A 470 -29.31 7.01 18.96
CA LEU A 470 -29.88 8.07 19.78
C LEU A 470 -30.37 7.56 21.14
N SER A 471 -31.02 6.39 21.17
CA SER A 471 -31.57 5.80 22.40
C SER A 471 -30.50 5.39 23.42
N ARG A 472 -29.31 5.03 22.94
CA ARG A 472 -28.18 4.53 23.74
C ARG A 472 -27.03 5.52 23.84
N LEU A 473 -27.23 6.79 23.46
CA LEU A 473 -26.20 7.81 23.66
C LEU A 473 -25.81 7.90 25.13
N GLY A 474 -24.51 8.01 25.39
CA GLY A 474 -23.98 8.24 26.72
C GLY A 474 -24.26 9.67 27.22
N GLU A 475 -23.76 9.97 28.41
CA GLU A 475 -23.98 11.26 29.10
C GLU A 475 -23.49 12.49 28.30
N PHE A 476 -22.53 12.30 27.39
CA PHE A 476 -22.02 13.37 26.52
C PHE A 476 -22.85 13.57 25.24
N GLY A 477 -23.88 12.76 25.00
CA GLY A 477 -24.74 12.87 23.81
C GLY A 477 -23.95 12.81 22.50
N GLN A 478 -24.10 13.83 21.66
CA GLN A 478 -23.41 13.97 20.38
C GLN A 478 -22.03 14.66 20.50
N PHE A 479 -21.59 15.00 21.71
CA PHE A 479 -20.31 15.68 21.91
C PHE A 479 -19.17 14.70 22.14
N CYS A 480 -17.97 15.09 21.71
CA CYS A 480 -16.79 14.26 21.88
C CYS A 480 -16.23 14.34 23.32
N PRO A 481 -16.25 13.24 24.11
CA PRO A 481 -15.78 13.24 25.49
C PRO A 481 -14.26 13.49 25.60
N VAL A 482 -13.48 12.92 24.68
CA VAL A 482 -12.01 13.09 24.66
C VAL A 482 -11.60 14.55 24.42
N SER A 483 -12.34 15.26 23.56
CA SER A 483 -12.09 16.69 23.31
C SER A 483 -12.38 17.52 24.55
N LEU A 484 -13.48 17.21 25.24
CA LEU A 484 -13.87 17.92 26.44
C LEU A 484 -12.86 17.68 27.58
N ALA A 485 -12.37 16.46 27.71
CA ALA A 485 -11.40 16.10 28.75
C ALA A 485 -10.01 16.71 28.54
N GLU A 486 -9.47 16.68 27.30
CA GLU A 486 -8.09 17.13 27.04
C GLU A 486 -7.98 18.63 26.74
N SER A 487 -8.91 19.18 25.95
CA SER A 487 -8.82 20.58 25.48
C SER A 487 -9.92 21.49 26.00
N GLN A 488 -10.87 20.97 26.80
CA GLN A 488 -12.07 21.69 27.25
C GLN A 488 -12.88 22.27 26.07
N GLU A 489 -12.84 21.59 24.92
CA GLU A 489 -13.56 22.00 23.72
C GLU A 489 -14.82 21.16 23.51
N LEU A 490 -15.96 21.84 23.34
CA LEU A 490 -17.24 21.26 22.95
C LEU A 490 -17.27 21.03 21.44
N PHE A 491 -16.81 19.84 21.02
CA PHE A 491 -16.91 19.45 19.61
C PHE A 491 -18.21 18.68 19.37
N ASP A 492 -19.11 19.26 18.57
CA ASP A 492 -20.36 18.63 18.18
C ASP A 492 -20.17 17.67 16.99
N CYS A 493 -20.41 16.38 17.20
CA CYS A 493 -20.33 15.33 16.18
C CYS A 493 -21.66 15.07 15.48
N SER A 494 -22.69 15.91 15.71
CA SER A 494 -24.00 15.79 15.03
C SER A 494 -23.93 16.06 13.53
N ALA A 495 -22.95 16.84 13.06
CA ALA A 495 -22.78 17.16 11.65
C ALA A 495 -22.28 15.97 10.79
N THR A 496 -21.78 14.92 11.43
CA THR A 496 -21.29 13.70 10.77
C THR A 496 -22.25 12.55 11.06
N ASP A 497 -22.93 12.07 10.01
CA ASP A 497 -23.81 10.91 10.06
C ASP A 497 -23.04 9.57 10.06
N SER A 498 -21.73 9.61 9.78
CA SER A 498 -20.89 8.41 9.80
C SER A 498 -20.61 7.93 11.23
N LEU A 499 -20.60 6.60 11.39
CA LEU A 499 -20.25 5.93 12.65
C LEU A 499 -18.77 5.56 12.75
N GLU A 500 -17.96 6.02 11.80
CA GLU A 500 -16.52 5.72 11.71
C GLU A 500 -15.76 6.05 13.01
N PHE A 501 -16.12 7.16 13.67
CA PHE A 501 -15.50 7.62 14.90
C PHE A 501 -16.33 7.36 16.15
N ALA A 502 -17.22 6.38 16.12
CA ALA A 502 -18.07 6.04 17.25
C ALA A 502 -17.61 4.76 17.97
N ALA A 503 -17.80 4.73 19.28
CA ALA A 503 -17.46 3.59 20.12
C ALA A 503 -18.55 3.31 21.16
N GLU A 504 -18.66 2.05 21.54
CA GLU A 504 -19.48 1.58 22.66
C GLU A 504 -18.59 1.36 23.88
N PHE A 505 -19.07 1.83 25.03
CA PHE A 505 -18.50 1.50 26.33
C PHE A 505 -19.61 1.38 27.37
N ARG A 506 -19.62 0.26 28.12
CA ARG A 506 -20.62 -0.05 29.17
C ARG A 506 -22.07 0.10 28.71
N GLY A 507 -22.37 -0.28 27.47
CA GLY A 507 -23.72 -0.23 26.91
C GLY A 507 -24.16 1.12 26.33
N HIS A 508 -23.30 2.15 26.41
CA HIS A 508 -23.56 3.49 25.87
C HIS A 508 -22.67 3.82 24.67
N TYR A 509 -23.20 4.59 23.73
CA TYR A 509 -22.50 5.06 22.55
C TYR A 509 -21.91 6.45 22.73
N TYR A 510 -20.68 6.61 22.24
CA TYR A 510 -19.94 7.87 22.27
C TYR A 510 -19.37 8.15 20.89
N LYS A 511 -19.56 9.39 20.40
CA LYS A 511 -18.94 9.86 19.16
C LYS A 511 -17.64 10.60 19.44
N MET A 512 -16.66 10.43 18.57
CA MET A 512 -15.37 11.11 18.65
C MET A 512 -15.19 12.05 17.45
N SER A 513 -14.37 13.09 17.62
CA SER A 513 -14.15 14.07 16.55
C SER A 513 -13.14 13.60 15.49
N SER A 514 -12.31 12.59 15.79
CA SER A 514 -11.26 12.08 14.91
C SER A 514 -10.82 10.67 15.27
N GLN A 515 -10.14 10.00 14.33
CA GLN A 515 -9.55 8.67 14.54
C GLN A 515 -8.55 8.64 15.69
N GLU A 516 -7.73 9.69 15.85
CA GLU A 516 -6.76 9.78 16.94
C GLU A 516 -7.44 9.76 18.31
N LYS A 517 -8.54 10.52 18.46
CA LYS A 517 -9.32 10.56 19.70
C LYS A 517 -10.07 9.25 19.93
N LEU A 518 -10.56 8.60 18.86
CA LEU A 518 -11.13 7.26 18.96
C LEU A 518 -10.10 6.25 19.49
N ASN A 519 -8.88 6.24 18.97
CA ASN A 519 -7.85 5.31 19.43
C ASN A 519 -7.55 5.51 20.93
N LYS A 520 -7.40 6.76 21.38
CA LYS A 520 -7.24 7.09 22.80
C LYS A 520 -8.40 6.58 23.66
N PHE A 521 -9.64 6.77 23.19
CA PHE A 521 -10.83 6.28 23.88
C PHE A 521 -10.88 4.74 23.94
N LEU A 522 -10.46 4.04 22.88
CA LEU A 522 -10.44 2.57 22.85
C LEU A 522 -9.37 1.99 23.77
N GLU A 523 -8.28 2.71 24.01
CA GLU A 523 -7.21 2.32 24.93
C GLU A 523 -7.66 2.48 26.39
N ASN A 524 -8.12 3.67 26.78
CA ASN A 524 -8.48 4.00 28.17
C ASN A 524 -9.81 4.78 28.26
N PRO A 525 -10.96 4.13 28.04
CA PRO A 525 -12.26 4.81 28.01
C PRO A 525 -12.69 5.37 29.38
N GLU A 526 -12.25 4.74 30.47
CA GLU A 526 -12.63 5.12 31.84
C GLU A 526 -12.19 6.55 32.20
N LEU A 527 -11.08 7.04 31.64
CA LEU A 527 -10.59 8.41 31.88
C LEU A 527 -11.51 9.49 31.29
N TYR A 528 -12.34 9.12 30.30
CA TYR A 528 -13.15 10.05 29.53
C TYR A 528 -14.64 9.94 29.85
N VAL A 529 -15.05 8.93 30.61
CA VAL A 529 -16.46 8.68 30.97
C VAL A 529 -16.65 8.79 32.48
N PRO A 530 -17.77 9.36 32.97
CA PRO A 530 -18.09 9.41 34.39
C PRO A 530 -18.03 8.03 35.05
N PRO A 531 -17.50 7.92 36.29
CA PRO A 531 -17.20 9.01 37.25
C PRO A 531 -15.80 9.63 37.15
N LEU A 532 -14.88 9.06 36.37
CA LEU A 532 -13.47 9.49 36.31
C LEU A 532 -13.22 10.61 35.30
N ALA A 533 -14.24 11.00 34.53
CA ALA A 533 -14.14 12.10 33.58
C ALA A 533 -13.79 13.42 34.31
N PRO A 534 -12.77 14.16 33.85
CA PRO A 534 -12.31 15.39 34.51
C PRO A 534 -13.36 16.52 34.44
N HIS A 535 -14.16 16.54 33.38
CA HIS A 535 -15.18 17.55 33.14
C HIS A 535 -16.48 16.89 32.66
N PRO A 536 -17.60 17.00 33.40
CA PRO A 536 -18.90 16.52 32.94
C PRO A 536 -19.45 17.42 31.82
N LEU A 537 -20.45 16.93 31.08
CA LEU A 537 -21.13 17.76 30.09
C LEU A 537 -21.83 18.96 30.78
N PRO A 538 -21.66 20.20 30.29
CA PRO A 538 -22.35 21.35 30.85
C PRO A 538 -23.88 21.22 30.75
N SER A 539 -24.62 21.88 31.66
CA SER A 539 -26.09 21.96 31.57
C SER A 539 -26.54 22.56 30.24
N ALA A 540 -27.75 22.23 29.77
CA ALA A 540 -28.26 22.63 28.45
C ALA A 540 -28.22 24.15 28.18
N ASP A 541 -28.29 24.99 29.21
CA ASP A 541 -28.21 26.46 29.11
C ASP A 541 -26.78 26.97 28.85
N MET A 542 -25.79 26.15 29.21
CA MET A 542 -24.36 26.36 28.99
C MET A 542 -23.86 25.67 27.70
N ILE A 543 -24.76 25.12 26.88
CA ILE A 543 -24.40 24.56 25.57
C ILE A 543 -24.79 25.60 24.51
N PRO A 544 -23.84 26.08 23.69
CA PRO A 544 -24.14 27.10 22.70
C PRO A 544 -24.98 26.49 21.56
N LYS A 545 -26.09 27.15 21.21
CA LYS A 545 -27.02 26.71 20.17
C LYS A 545 -26.89 27.60 18.95
N ARG A 546 -26.71 27.00 17.77
CA ARG A 546 -26.76 27.76 16.51
C ARG A 546 -28.21 28.15 16.24
N LEU A 547 -28.45 29.43 15.98
CA LEU A 547 -29.79 29.94 15.65
C LEU A 547 -29.98 30.00 14.13
N THR A 548 -31.17 29.60 13.67
CA THR A 548 -31.61 29.87 12.30
C THR A 548 -32.16 31.30 12.18
N LEU A 549 -32.25 31.82 10.94
CA LEU A 549 -32.83 33.15 10.70
C LEU A 549 -34.28 33.26 11.19
N SER A 550 -35.02 32.16 11.13
CA SER A 550 -36.42 32.04 11.57
C SER A 550 -36.51 32.13 13.10
N GLU A 551 -35.68 31.37 13.81
CA GLU A 551 -35.61 31.38 15.27
C GLU A 551 -35.14 32.73 15.81
N LEU A 552 -34.15 33.35 15.15
CA LEU A 552 -33.67 34.67 15.53
C LEU A 552 -34.77 35.73 15.39
N LYS A 553 -35.60 35.65 14.33
CA LYS A 553 -36.75 36.55 14.14
C LYS A 553 -37.84 36.36 15.20
N SER A 554 -38.04 35.14 15.69
CA SER A 554 -39.04 34.87 16.74
C SER A 554 -38.65 35.41 18.13
N ARG A 555 -37.36 35.70 18.34
CA ARG A 555 -36.80 36.10 19.65
C ARG A 555 -36.64 37.61 19.83
N PHE A 556 -37.03 38.41 18.85
CA PHE A 556 -37.18 39.86 19.04
C PHE A 556 -38.28 40.13 20.09
N PRO A 557 -38.05 41.03 21.07
CA PRO A 557 -37.13 42.18 21.03
C PRO A 557 -35.77 42.02 21.75
N LYS A 558 -35.28 40.80 22.02
CA LYS A 558 -33.95 40.63 22.65
C LYS A 558 -32.83 41.15 21.73
N CYS A 559 -32.02 42.10 22.21
CA CYS A 559 -30.88 42.65 21.46
C CYS A 559 -29.71 41.67 21.39
N ALA A 560 -28.93 41.73 20.31
CA ALA A 560 -27.67 41.01 20.21
C ALA A 560 -26.64 41.62 21.18
N GLU A 561 -25.94 40.75 21.91
CA GLU A 561 -24.85 41.12 22.79
C GLU A 561 -23.70 41.74 21.98
N LEU A 562 -22.87 42.57 22.62
CA LEU A 562 -21.80 43.35 21.97
C LEU A 562 -22.31 44.19 20.79
N GLN A 563 -23.56 44.64 20.80
CA GLN A 563 -24.16 45.47 19.74
C GLN A 563 -24.02 44.87 18.32
N GLY A 564 -23.91 43.53 18.22
CA GLY A 564 -23.74 42.83 16.95
C GLY A 564 -22.31 42.71 16.44
N TYR A 565 -21.29 43.14 17.20
CA TYR A 565 -19.89 42.87 16.88
C TYR A 565 -19.49 41.43 17.21
N CYS A 566 -18.56 40.88 16.42
CA CYS A 566 -18.13 39.49 16.56
C CYS A 566 -17.27 39.30 17.83
N PRO A 567 -17.69 38.46 18.80
CA PRO A 567 -16.92 38.24 20.04
C PRO A 567 -15.57 37.54 19.78
N VAL A 568 -15.51 36.67 18.77
CA VAL A 568 -14.30 35.88 18.49
C VAL A 568 -13.22 36.72 17.86
N THR A 569 -13.56 37.64 16.94
CA THR A 569 -12.57 38.54 16.34
C THR A 569 -12.02 39.50 17.40
N TYR A 570 -12.88 40.00 18.27
CA TYR A 570 -12.47 40.93 19.31
C TYR A 570 -11.49 40.28 20.30
N LYS A 571 -11.79 39.07 20.79
CA LYS A 571 -10.89 38.35 21.71
C LYS A 571 -9.62 37.86 21.02
N ASP A 572 -9.70 37.22 19.85
CA ASP A 572 -8.53 36.74 19.10
C ASP A 572 -7.60 37.91 18.69
N GLY A 573 -8.18 39.11 18.48
CA GLY A 573 -7.45 40.35 18.17
C GLY A 573 -6.92 41.09 19.39
N ASN A 574 -6.82 40.43 20.55
CA ASN A 574 -6.36 41.02 21.82
C ASN A 574 -7.16 42.27 22.23
N GLN A 575 -8.47 42.30 21.95
CA GLN A 575 -9.39 43.37 22.31
C GLN A 575 -9.02 44.74 21.74
N ARG A 576 -8.29 44.76 20.62
CA ARG A 576 -7.91 45.98 19.91
C ARG A 576 -9.08 46.57 19.13
N TYR A 577 -9.01 47.87 18.87
CA TYR A 577 -10.04 48.61 18.16
C TYR A 577 -10.20 48.13 16.70
N GLU A 578 -9.11 47.76 16.03
CA GLU A 578 -9.13 47.25 14.65
C GLU A 578 -9.81 45.88 14.51
N ALA A 579 -9.95 45.14 15.62
CA ALA A 579 -10.53 43.79 15.64
C ALA A 579 -12.06 43.77 15.86
N LEU A 580 -12.68 44.95 16.05
CA LEU A 580 -14.13 45.13 16.14
C LEU A 580 -14.77 45.09 14.76
N VAL A 581 -15.11 43.88 14.33
CA VAL A 581 -15.76 43.62 13.04
C VAL A 581 -17.25 43.29 13.28
N PRO A 582 -18.19 43.91 12.55
CA PRO A 582 -19.61 43.58 12.67
C PRO A 582 -19.87 42.14 12.21
N GLY A 583 -20.70 41.42 12.95
CA GLY A 583 -21.10 40.04 12.62
C GLY A 583 -22.17 39.98 11.53
N SER A 584 -22.30 38.83 10.87
CA SER A 584 -23.38 38.55 9.93
C SER A 584 -24.51 37.78 10.61
N ILE A 585 -25.75 38.22 10.40
CA ILE A 585 -26.98 37.62 10.99
C ILE A 585 -27.10 36.12 10.66
N ASN A 586 -26.51 35.67 9.55
CA ASN A 586 -26.49 34.27 9.14
C ASN A 586 -25.68 33.36 10.09
N TYR A 587 -24.80 33.93 10.91
CA TYR A 587 -23.93 33.22 11.85
C TYR A 587 -24.24 33.62 13.30
N ALA A 588 -25.52 33.62 13.65
CA ALA A 588 -25.97 33.87 15.00
C ALA A 588 -25.98 32.59 15.86
N LEU A 589 -25.71 32.78 17.15
CA LEU A 589 -25.75 31.74 18.16
C LEU A 589 -26.39 32.26 19.44
N GLU A 590 -26.94 31.36 20.23
CA GLU A 590 -27.41 31.61 21.59
C GLU A 590 -26.49 30.91 22.60
N TYR A 591 -26.15 31.63 23.66
CA TYR A 591 -25.43 31.09 24.81
C TYR A 591 -25.84 31.84 26.07
N HIS A 592 -26.19 31.13 27.16
CA HIS A 592 -26.69 31.74 28.41
C HIS A 592 -27.87 32.71 28.20
N ASN A 593 -28.83 32.35 27.32
CA ASN A 593 -29.96 33.20 26.94
C ASN A 593 -29.59 34.55 26.30
N ARG A 594 -28.34 34.73 25.86
CA ARG A 594 -27.83 35.90 25.11
C ARG A 594 -27.55 35.52 23.66
N ILE A 595 -27.77 36.46 22.75
CA ILE A 595 -27.58 36.26 21.31
C ILE A 595 -26.24 36.87 20.91
N TYR A 596 -25.36 36.09 20.30
CA TYR A 596 -24.09 36.56 19.74
C TYR A 596 -24.10 36.38 18.21
N ILE A 597 -23.46 37.30 17.50
CA ILE A 597 -23.39 37.28 16.04
C ILE A 597 -21.92 37.20 15.62
N CYS A 598 -21.56 36.21 14.81
CA CYS A 598 -20.20 36.04 14.32
C CYS A 598 -20.03 36.60 12.90
N GLU A 599 -18.82 36.99 12.55
CA GLU A 599 -18.45 37.47 11.20
C GLU A 599 -18.64 36.35 10.15
N ASN A 600 -18.01 35.20 10.40
CA ASN A 600 -17.85 34.10 9.45
C ASN A 600 -18.17 32.74 10.09
N LYS A 601 -18.44 31.71 9.27
CA LYS A 601 -18.70 30.32 9.73
C LYS A 601 -17.58 29.77 10.62
N GLU A 602 -16.31 30.07 10.32
CA GLU A 602 -15.16 29.62 11.11
C GLU A 602 -15.15 30.20 12.52
N LYS A 603 -15.50 31.48 12.64
CA LYS A 603 -15.58 32.18 13.92
C LYS A 603 -16.76 31.68 14.76
N LEU A 604 -17.89 31.41 14.10
CA LEU A 604 -19.02 30.72 14.73
C LEU A 604 -18.59 29.37 15.32
N GLN A 605 -17.89 28.54 14.53
CA GLN A 605 -17.38 27.24 14.99
C GLN A 605 -16.41 27.36 16.17
N LYS A 606 -15.50 28.35 16.16
CA LYS A 606 -14.61 28.62 17.30
C LYS A 606 -15.39 28.97 18.58
N PHE A 607 -16.43 29.78 18.46
CA PHE A 607 -17.29 30.11 19.60
C PHE A 607 -18.02 28.87 20.12
N LEU A 608 -18.62 28.07 19.22
CA LEU A 608 -19.33 26.83 19.58
C LEU A 608 -18.39 25.85 20.32
N ARG A 609 -17.13 25.75 19.89
CA ARG A 609 -16.13 24.87 20.52
C ARG A 609 -15.68 25.35 21.91
N SER A 610 -15.57 26.66 22.12
CA SER A 610 -15.00 27.19 23.36
C SER A 610 -15.75 28.43 23.87
N PRO A 611 -17.05 28.29 24.21
CA PRO A 611 -17.89 29.43 24.52
C PRO A 611 -17.42 30.18 25.78
N LEU A 612 -16.85 29.47 26.76
CA LEU A 612 -16.29 30.04 28.00
C LEU A 612 -15.21 31.10 27.75
N LYS A 613 -14.46 31.02 26.63
CA LYS A 613 -13.40 31.99 26.30
C LYS A 613 -13.94 33.32 25.77
N TYR A 614 -15.14 33.30 25.19
CA TYR A 614 -15.64 34.39 24.35
C TYR A 614 -16.90 35.08 24.86
N TRP A 615 -17.66 34.48 25.78
CA TRP A 615 -18.95 35.03 26.20
C TRP A 615 -18.84 36.28 27.08
N GLU A 616 -17.85 36.33 27.99
CA GLU A 616 -17.67 37.43 28.95
C GLU A 616 -16.73 38.50 28.40
N GLN A 617 -17.26 39.40 27.57
CA GLN A 617 -16.51 40.50 26.98
C GLN A 617 -17.25 41.83 27.18
N LYS A 618 -16.48 42.90 27.41
CA LYS A 618 -17.00 44.28 27.49
C LYS A 618 -16.45 45.09 26.32
N LEU A 619 -17.32 45.82 25.64
CA LEU A 619 -16.91 46.71 24.55
C LEU A 619 -16.18 47.95 25.10
N PRO A 620 -15.24 48.53 24.34
CA PRO A 620 -14.63 49.80 24.68
C PRO A 620 -15.65 50.95 24.56
N HIS A 621 -15.43 52.05 25.30
CA HIS A 621 -16.32 53.21 25.30
C HIS A 621 -16.48 53.90 23.94
N LYS A 622 -15.52 53.72 23.01
CA LYS A 622 -15.55 54.28 21.66
C LYS A 622 -15.66 53.16 20.63
N LEU A 623 -16.71 53.20 19.82
CA LEU A 623 -17.00 52.21 18.78
C LEU A 623 -16.69 52.77 17.39
N PRO A 624 -16.32 51.92 16.41
CA PRO A 624 -16.13 52.34 15.04
C PRO A 624 -17.44 52.82 14.42
N PRO A 625 -17.43 53.93 13.67
CA PRO A 625 -18.61 54.42 12.97
C PRO A 625 -19.11 53.37 11.97
N LEU A 626 -20.43 53.19 11.90
CA LEU A 626 -21.05 52.29 10.94
C LEU A 626 -20.81 52.81 9.52
N ARG A 627 -20.28 51.97 8.64
CA ARG A 627 -20.08 52.30 7.23
C ARG A 627 -21.41 52.19 6.51
N GLU A 628 -22.13 53.29 6.37
CA GLU A 628 -23.33 53.34 5.54
C GLU A 628 -22.94 53.44 4.05
N PRO A 629 -23.40 52.51 3.19
CA PRO A 629 -23.10 52.56 1.78
C PRO A 629 -23.84 53.75 1.14
N ILE A 630 -23.11 54.81 0.83
CA ILE A 630 -23.63 55.95 0.08
C ILE A 630 -23.79 55.55 -1.39
N LEU A 631 -24.96 55.83 -1.98
CA LEU A 631 -25.19 55.59 -3.40
C LEU A 631 -24.27 56.48 -4.24
N LEU A 632 -23.62 55.93 -5.26
CA LEU A 632 -22.72 56.69 -6.15
C LEU A 632 -23.41 57.94 -6.74
N THR A 633 -24.71 57.84 -7.03
CA THR A 633 -25.56 58.92 -7.55
C THR A 633 -25.87 60.02 -6.54
N SER A 634 -25.71 59.76 -5.24
CA SER A 634 -25.84 60.78 -4.19
C SER A 634 -24.56 61.57 -3.94
N LEU A 635 -23.45 61.21 -4.61
CA LEU A 635 -22.22 61.98 -4.54
C LEU A 635 -22.33 63.27 -5.37
N PRO A 636 -21.71 64.38 -4.92
CA PRO A 636 -21.58 65.57 -5.74
C PRO A 636 -20.81 65.25 -7.04
N LEU A 637 -21.04 66.03 -8.09
CA LEU A 637 -20.54 65.75 -9.45
C LEU A 637 -19.03 65.42 -9.51
N PRO A 638 -18.12 66.10 -8.77
CA PRO A 638 -16.72 65.70 -8.72
C PRO A 638 -16.51 64.28 -8.18
N GLY A 639 -17.18 63.92 -7.08
CA GLY A 639 -17.08 62.59 -6.48
C GLY A 639 -17.71 61.49 -7.34
N TYR A 640 -18.80 61.80 -8.05
CA TYR A 640 -19.39 60.90 -9.05
C TYR A 640 -18.43 60.62 -10.21
N LEU A 641 -17.78 61.67 -10.74
CA LEU A 641 -16.81 61.51 -11.83
C LEU A 641 -15.55 60.78 -11.37
N GLU A 642 -15.06 61.08 -10.17
CA GLU A 642 -13.89 60.44 -9.57
C GLU A 642 -14.11 58.93 -9.35
N GLN A 643 -15.21 58.55 -8.69
CA GLN A 643 -15.49 57.15 -8.36
C GLN A 643 -16.04 56.38 -9.56
N GLY A 644 -16.79 57.03 -10.45
CA GLY A 644 -17.47 56.38 -11.57
C GLY A 644 -16.66 56.27 -12.85
N ILE A 645 -15.89 57.30 -13.21
CA ILE A 645 -15.28 57.43 -14.55
C ILE A 645 -13.76 57.53 -14.49
N ALA A 646 -13.19 58.15 -13.45
CA ALA A 646 -11.76 58.49 -13.42
C ALA A 646 -10.86 57.27 -13.55
N THR A 647 -11.14 56.18 -12.82
CA THR A 647 -10.33 54.95 -12.91
C THR A 647 -10.29 54.36 -14.33
N SER A 648 -11.41 54.43 -15.07
CA SER A 648 -11.51 53.92 -16.43
C SER A 648 -10.83 54.85 -17.45
N LEU A 649 -10.98 56.17 -17.28
CA LEU A 649 -10.29 57.17 -18.12
C LEU A 649 -8.77 57.15 -17.90
N ILE A 650 -8.30 57.09 -16.65
CA ILE A 650 -6.87 57.02 -16.32
C ILE A 650 -6.24 55.81 -16.99
N LYS A 651 -6.89 54.63 -16.92
CA LYS A 651 -6.40 53.42 -17.60
C LYS A 651 -6.34 53.60 -19.12
N ALA A 652 -7.38 54.16 -19.74
CA ALA A 652 -7.43 54.38 -21.18
C ALA A 652 -6.39 55.41 -21.65
N MET A 653 -6.21 56.50 -20.90
CA MET A 653 -5.21 57.54 -21.19
C MET A 653 -3.78 57.05 -21.00
N ASN A 654 -3.51 56.29 -19.93
CA ASN A 654 -2.21 55.64 -19.74
C ASN A 654 -1.89 54.68 -20.89
N ALA A 655 -2.85 53.83 -21.29
CA ALA A 655 -2.67 52.93 -22.42
C ALA A 655 -2.38 53.69 -23.74
N ALA A 656 -3.12 54.78 -24.00
CA ALA A 656 -2.87 55.63 -25.15
C ALA A 656 -1.49 56.31 -25.10
N GLY A 657 -1.06 56.75 -23.92
CA GLY A 657 0.24 57.39 -23.70
C GLY A 657 1.43 56.45 -23.88
N CYS A 658 1.30 55.18 -23.47
CA CYS A 658 2.32 54.16 -23.67
C CYS A 658 2.46 53.76 -25.14
N LEU A 659 1.35 53.54 -25.84
CA LEU A 659 1.36 53.02 -27.21
C LEU A 659 1.53 54.10 -28.29
N LYS A 660 1.15 55.35 -27.99
CA LYS A 660 1.21 56.50 -28.91
C LYS A 660 0.64 56.18 -30.31
N PRO A 661 -0.61 55.69 -30.41
CA PRO A 661 -1.15 55.19 -31.67
C PRO A 661 -1.31 56.31 -32.69
N LYS A 662 -0.68 56.15 -33.85
CA LYS A 662 -0.87 57.02 -35.01
C LYS A 662 -1.50 56.24 -36.13
N PHE A 663 -2.74 56.57 -36.47
CA PHE A 663 -3.44 55.93 -37.57
C PHE A 663 -3.05 56.59 -38.90
N PRO A 664 -2.87 55.82 -39.99
CA PRO A 664 -2.58 56.36 -41.31
C PRO A 664 -3.52 57.52 -41.70
N PHE A 665 -2.95 58.61 -42.22
CA PHE A 665 -3.68 59.79 -42.73
C PHE A 665 -4.56 60.55 -41.72
N LEU A 666 -4.57 60.18 -40.43
CA LEU A 666 -5.26 60.91 -39.37
C LEU A 666 -4.29 61.76 -38.53
N SER A 667 -4.83 62.83 -37.94
CA SER A 667 -4.07 63.63 -36.98
C SER A 667 -3.83 62.85 -35.69
N ILE A 668 -2.70 63.13 -35.02
CA ILE A 668 -2.31 62.45 -33.77
C ILE A 668 -3.41 62.57 -32.72
N ARG A 669 -4.03 63.76 -32.62
CA ARG A 669 -5.15 64.02 -31.70
C ARG A 669 -6.35 63.12 -32.01
N ARG A 670 -6.72 62.97 -33.29
CA ARG A 670 -7.87 62.15 -33.69
C ARG A 670 -7.59 60.67 -33.48
N SER A 671 -6.38 60.17 -33.77
CA SER A 671 -5.99 58.79 -33.51
C SER A 671 -6.01 58.44 -32.01
N ALA A 672 -5.51 59.33 -31.15
CA ALA A 672 -5.52 59.12 -29.70
C ALA A 672 -6.95 59.08 -29.13
N LEU A 673 -7.83 59.99 -29.58
CA LEU A 673 -9.23 60.02 -29.13
C LEU A 673 -9.99 58.75 -29.54
N LEU A 674 -9.78 58.26 -30.77
CA LEU A 674 -10.38 57.01 -31.25
C LEU A 674 -9.93 55.81 -30.43
N TYR A 675 -8.64 55.74 -30.12
CA TYR A 675 -8.09 54.68 -29.29
C TYR A 675 -8.71 54.69 -27.88
N ILE A 676 -8.80 55.86 -27.24
CA ILE A 676 -9.43 56.00 -25.91
C ILE A 676 -10.91 55.57 -25.97
N ALA A 677 -11.65 55.98 -27.00
CA ALA A 677 -13.05 55.59 -27.15
C ALA A 677 -13.23 54.06 -27.35
N LEU A 678 -12.38 53.43 -28.16
CA LEU A 678 -12.37 51.98 -28.35
C LEU A 678 -12.01 51.24 -27.05
N HIS A 679 -11.00 51.73 -26.32
CA HIS A 679 -10.57 51.17 -25.04
C HIS A 679 -11.69 51.23 -23.99
N LEU A 680 -12.38 52.37 -23.86
CA LEU A 680 -13.49 52.52 -22.93
C LEU A 680 -14.64 51.54 -23.25
N LYS A 681 -14.95 51.31 -24.53
CA LYS A 681 -15.99 50.35 -24.93
C LYS A 681 -15.55 48.88 -24.78
N ALA A 682 -14.29 48.57 -25.04
CA ALA A 682 -13.76 47.21 -24.92
C ALA A 682 -13.71 46.72 -23.46
N PHE A 683 -13.40 47.62 -22.51
CA PHE A 683 -13.19 47.28 -21.10
C PHE A 683 -14.32 47.74 -20.17
N ASN A 684 -15.48 48.14 -20.68
CA ASN A 684 -16.62 48.50 -19.85
C ASN A 684 -17.22 47.25 -19.16
N PRO A 685 -17.16 47.12 -17.82
CA PRO A 685 -17.66 45.94 -17.10
C PRO A 685 -19.19 45.76 -17.21
N LYS A 686 -19.93 46.85 -17.43
CA LYS A 686 -21.39 46.81 -17.61
C LYS A 686 -21.82 46.55 -19.06
N GLY A 687 -20.87 46.51 -20.01
CA GLY A 687 -21.15 46.14 -21.40
C GLY A 687 -21.38 44.65 -21.56
N SER A 688 -22.25 44.25 -22.49
CA SER A 688 -22.48 42.83 -22.80
C SER A 688 -21.19 42.16 -23.29
N GLU A 689 -21.04 40.85 -23.05
CA GLU A 689 -19.82 40.14 -23.45
C GLU A 689 -19.55 40.24 -24.96
N TYR A 690 -20.60 40.20 -25.77
CA TYR A 690 -20.54 40.40 -27.23
C TYR A 690 -19.98 41.78 -27.60
N THR A 691 -20.46 42.86 -26.98
CA THR A 691 -19.98 44.22 -27.29
C THR A 691 -18.53 44.41 -26.90
N ARG A 692 -18.10 43.90 -25.74
CA ARG A 692 -16.69 43.93 -25.31
C ARG A 692 -15.79 43.20 -26.30
N LYS A 693 -16.14 41.97 -26.71
CA LYS A 693 -15.38 41.19 -27.71
C LYS A 693 -15.30 41.91 -29.07
N LYS A 694 -16.42 42.48 -29.54
CA LYS A 694 -16.48 43.25 -30.79
C LYS A 694 -15.54 44.45 -30.78
N TYR A 695 -15.58 45.26 -29.72
CA TYR A 695 -14.74 46.46 -29.62
C TYR A 695 -13.27 46.15 -29.32
N LYS A 696 -12.98 45.03 -28.64
CA LYS A 696 -11.60 44.53 -28.48
C LYS A 696 -10.99 44.14 -29.83
N LYS A 697 -11.73 43.43 -30.67
CA LYS A 697 -11.30 43.10 -32.05
C LYS A 697 -11.10 44.35 -32.91
N LYS A 698 -12.02 45.33 -32.84
CA LYS A 698 -11.86 46.61 -33.55
C LYS A 698 -10.63 47.40 -33.05
N MET A 699 -10.34 47.32 -31.76
CA MET A 699 -9.17 47.96 -31.16
C MET A 699 -7.86 47.30 -31.63
N GLU A 700 -7.82 45.96 -31.71
CA GLU A 700 -6.68 45.21 -32.27
C GLU A 700 -6.43 45.56 -33.74
N GLN A 701 -7.48 45.55 -34.57
CA GLN A 701 -7.40 45.97 -35.98
C GLN A 701 -6.92 47.43 -36.16
N PHE A 702 -7.36 48.31 -35.26
CA PHE A 702 -6.90 49.70 -35.24
C PHE A 702 -5.40 49.78 -34.92
N MET A 703 -4.89 48.98 -33.98
CA MET A 703 -3.46 48.93 -33.66
C MET A 703 -2.63 48.35 -34.81
N GLU A 704 -3.07 47.25 -35.42
CA GLU A 704 -2.40 46.67 -36.61
C GLU A 704 -2.25 47.71 -37.73
N SER A 705 -3.30 48.52 -37.93
CA SER A 705 -3.28 49.61 -38.93
C SER A 705 -2.30 50.73 -38.55
N CYS A 706 -2.14 51.03 -37.25
CA CYS A 706 -1.15 51.99 -36.77
C CYS A 706 0.30 51.48 -36.98
N GLU A 707 0.55 50.18 -36.79
CA GLU A 707 1.86 49.57 -36.96
C GLU A 707 2.36 49.58 -38.43
N LEU A 708 1.44 49.72 -39.40
CA LEU A 708 1.81 49.87 -40.82
C LEU A 708 2.76 51.05 -41.04
N ILE A 709 2.59 52.17 -40.33
CA ILE A 709 3.46 53.35 -40.46
C ILE A 709 4.90 53.01 -40.04
N THR A 710 5.05 52.37 -38.87
CA THR A 710 6.36 51.97 -38.36
C THR A 710 7.01 50.91 -39.22
N TYR A 711 6.23 49.93 -39.71
CA TYR A 711 6.71 48.87 -40.59
C TYR A 711 7.18 49.42 -41.94
N LEU A 712 6.36 50.24 -42.61
CA LEU A 712 6.70 50.84 -43.89
C LEU A 712 7.85 51.84 -43.74
N GLY A 713 7.89 52.63 -42.66
CA GLY A 713 9.01 53.53 -42.38
C GLY A 713 10.35 52.81 -42.23
N ALA A 714 10.37 51.60 -41.64
CA ALA A 714 11.59 50.80 -41.51
C ALA A 714 11.99 50.07 -42.80
N LYS A 715 11.03 49.65 -43.63
CA LYS A 715 11.28 48.84 -44.84
C LYS A 715 11.40 49.64 -46.13
N MET A 716 10.83 50.85 -46.20
CA MET A 716 11.00 51.79 -47.32
C MET A 716 12.35 52.49 -47.23
N THR A 717 13.38 51.87 -47.80
CA THR A 717 14.69 52.52 -47.98
C THR A 717 14.65 53.52 -49.14
N ARG A 718 15.46 54.58 -49.08
CA ARG A 718 15.57 55.58 -50.16
C ARG A 718 16.00 55.00 -51.52
N LYS A 719 16.64 53.82 -51.52
CA LYS A 719 17.04 53.09 -52.73
C LYS A 719 15.93 52.12 -53.14
N TYR A 720 15.54 52.17 -54.41
CA TYR A 720 14.57 51.25 -54.99
C TYR A 720 15.09 49.80 -54.95
N LYS A 721 14.22 48.86 -54.59
CA LYS A 721 14.48 47.42 -54.65
C LYS A 721 13.44 46.77 -55.56
N GLU A 722 13.89 45.88 -56.44
CA GLU A 722 13.01 45.09 -57.29
C GLU A 722 12.11 44.16 -56.45
N PRO A 723 10.90 43.81 -56.92
CA PRO A 723 9.90 43.07 -56.14
C PRO A 723 10.41 41.76 -55.52
N GLN A 724 11.33 41.07 -56.20
CA GLN A 724 11.92 39.81 -55.76
C GLN A 724 12.78 39.93 -54.48
N PHE A 725 13.31 41.12 -54.20
CA PHE A 725 14.17 41.41 -53.05
C PHE A 725 13.45 42.18 -51.92
N ARG A 726 12.13 42.33 -52.02
CA ARG A 726 11.28 42.91 -50.96
C ARG A 726 10.84 41.82 -50.00
N ALA A 727 10.45 42.22 -48.78
CA ALA A 727 9.81 41.28 -47.87
C ALA A 727 8.48 40.82 -48.48
N ILE A 728 8.15 39.53 -48.35
CA ILE A 728 6.99 38.87 -48.99
C ILE A 728 5.68 39.64 -48.71
N ASP A 729 5.52 40.18 -47.50
CA ASP A 729 4.29 40.88 -47.10
C ASP A 729 4.30 42.38 -47.41
N PHE A 730 5.39 42.92 -47.97
CA PHE A 730 5.59 44.37 -48.11
C PHE A 730 4.58 44.99 -49.08
N ASP A 731 4.40 44.41 -50.26
CA ASP A 731 3.49 44.96 -51.28
C ASP A 731 2.02 44.83 -50.84
N HIS A 732 1.68 43.77 -50.11
CA HIS A 732 0.36 43.62 -49.50
C HIS A 732 0.11 44.72 -48.46
N LYS A 733 1.00 44.88 -47.47
CA LYS A 733 0.88 45.90 -46.40
C LYS A 733 0.91 47.33 -46.94
N LEU A 734 1.64 47.58 -48.02
CA LEU A 734 1.66 48.88 -48.70
C LEU A 734 0.31 49.18 -49.38
N LYS A 735 -0.28 48.20 -50.08
CA LYS A 735 -1.64 48.33 -50.62
C LYS A 735 -2.66 48.55 -49.51
N THR A 736 -2.54 47.82 -48.39
CA THR A 736 -3.41 48.02 -47.22
C THR A 736 -3.26 49.43 -46.66
N PHE A 737 -2.04 49.92 -46.48
CA PHE A 737 -1.79 51.29 -46.03
C PHE A 737 -2.44 52.33 -46.94
N LEU A 738 -2.25 52.24 -48.26
CA LEU A 738 -2.83 53.18 -49.22
C LEU A 738 -4.36 53.13 -49.26
N SER A 739 -4.96 51.95 -49.04
CA SER A 739 -6.42 51.80 -48.99
C SER A 739 -7.07 52.57 -47.84
N LEU A 740 -6.32 52.84 -46.76
CA LEU A 740 -6.81 53.56 -45.58
C LEU A 740 -6.96 55.08 -45.78
N ARG A 741 -6.60 55.63 -46.94
CA ARG A 741 -6.58 57.08 -47.20
C ARG A 741 -7.97 57.73 -47.17
N ASN A 742 -9.01 57.00 -47.57
CA ASN A 742 -10.39 57.51 -47.66
C ASN A 742 -11.36 56.78 -46.71
N ILE A 743 -10.84 56.00 -45.76
CA ILE A 743 -11.64 55.19 -44.84
C ILE A 743 -11.72 55.88 -43.48
N ASP A 744 -12.93 56.12 -42.97
CA ASP A 744 -13.12 56.54 -41.59
C ASP A 744 -13.17 55.30 -40.68
N PRO A 745 -12.21 55.09 -39.76
CA PRO A 745 -12.11 53.87 -38.95
C PRO A 745 -13.31 53.60 -38.03
N ILE A 746 -14.24 54.54 -37.88
CA ILE A 746 -15.47 54.36 -37.10
C ILE A 746 -16.57 53.66 -37.93
N ASN A 747 -16.78 54.11 -39.17
CA ASN A 747 -17.91 53.72 -40.01
C ASN A 747 -17.59 52.57 -40.98
N GLY A 748 -16.30 52.29 -41.20
CA GLY A 748 -15.83 51.22 -42.08
C GLY A 748 -15.60 51.70 -43.50
#